data_AF-A0A3A4KCX7-F1
#
_entry.id   AF-A0A3A4KCX7-F1
#
_cell.length_a   1.000
_cell.length_b   1.000
_cell.length_c   1.000
_cell.angle_alpha   90.00
_cell.angle_beta   90.00
_cell.angle_gamma   90.00
#
_symmetry.space_group_name_H-M   'P 1'
#
loop_
_entity.id
_entity.type
_entity.pdbx_description
1 polymer ?
#
loop_
_entity_poly.entity_id
_entity_poly.type
_entity_poly.pdbx_seq_one_letter_code
_entity_poly.pdbx_strand_id
1 'polypeptide(L)'
;MAIRWVGIWVAVLLFLAGFGCVEEKTLTFADGDSQEADGDEATDGDATDGDLPDGDFPDGDSTDGDLPDGDEAQCQSLCDCPQGWVCTETQACDDGPFDESPVIYCCTNAGCPGGLPCEYPDGSFGTCPSEPDGDQPDGDMDYDFEGECRFSEDCPPCSTCQNVGGTMMCIGIGDYECMSDFECTLEGYCKPLQATHPECGGTCEVLSVEPYTLHEWGVNLPHLAGGSEVAAGSPRYWGAMPAKPVIYIYADQPMTLDVGVHFASGGTTETWPERPNGPTIWWSDIDVTQGECETTPTPQPGLDEFDPEDREIYQLPAWVVPDADCLSADGVVSKLLFYTGELATYIPPLDAQFVMDESGDSVTFTLANNSDVPLGPVLLLYRNTQGECMDPTFCPVTAADLAWGKVDAIGPGDQAPTVQHLALHHLTSNEEWMPVEIPAGWSGLADELAAELAAAGLYPDEVNVFMNAWRDVFFGLYSNDAFFLQPGYRNGAFVIYLWPDSHTAEMLPLFLDPRPRDVSRAIVQYQQVAGALSEMGSVRGTVNLEEYDGMNPDPVWIGPAVGATVTVIQNDELIAEATVDDQGAYSFTLSPGLYRMSAQRNAWETGDQRGAVQVFARQETIVDFTITTEAMADKPNLYLYPTQTTEVSVTLGLCWTCEVTQSIPEYGQGWQVTVSPDGLIDGQYRYLFYEAEIPHRFPLAEGWAVPAADVAEFFDQTLTAYGFTPAETADFVDYWSVHLPLAPFYAVYPLSAAQILDPLAELFIEPAPDSLFRLWFVISPETSARPLLAPAIAPMTRQGFTAVEWGVVLD
;
A
#
# COMPACT_ATOMS: atom_id res chain seq x y z
N MET A 1 -58.18 41.95 4.99
CA MET A 1 -59.27 41.17 5.63
C MET A 1 -58.57 40.20 6.60
N ALA A 2 -58.65 40.44 7.90
CA ALA A 2 -59.70 39.94 8.80
C ALA A 2 -59.45 38.49 9.30
N ILE A 3 -58.94 38.37 10.55
CA ILE A 3 -59.48 37.52 11.65
C ILE A 3 -59.35 35.98 11.44
N ARG A 4 -58.69 35.15 12.27
CA ARG A 4 -58.63 34.98 13.76
C ARG A 4 -57.38 34.10 14.11
N TRP A 5 -56.57 34.35 15.15
CA TRP A 5 -56.63 33.76 16.53
C TRP A 5 -56.98 32.24 16.56
N VAL A 6 -56.26 31.29 17.19
CA VAL A 6 -55.74 31.14 18.60
C VAL A 6 -54.68 29.98 18.61
N GLY A 7 -53.63 29.87 19.44
CA GLY A 7 -52.94 30.84 20.32
C GLY A 7 -53.01 30.65 21.85
N ILE A 8 -52.24 29.74 22.50
CA ILE A 8 -52.04 29.65 23.98
C ILE A 8 -50.69 29.01 24.39
N TRP A 9 -50.05 29.56 25.43
CA TRP A 9 -48.85 29.09 26.16
C TRP A 9 -49.23 28.49 27.54
N VAL A 10 -48.30 27.77 28.19
CA VAL A 10 -48.09 27.47 29.65
C VAL A 10 -47.58 26.01 29.77
N ALA A 11 -46.41 25.64 30.29
CA ALA A 11 -45.55 26.08 31.41
C ALA A 11 -45.79 25.36 32.77
N VAL A 12 -44.79 24.57 33.19
CA VAL A 12 -44.31 24.38 34.59
C VAL A 12 -45.17 23.59 35.59
N LEU A 13 -44.71 22.38 36.01
CA LEU A 13 -44.28 22.06 37.40
C LEU A 13 -43.87 20.58 37.65
N LEU A 14 -42.93 20.41 38.60
CA LEU A 14 -42.39 19.16 39.17
C LEU A 14 -43.43 18.16 39.72
N PHE A 15 -43.04 16.89 39.77
CA PHE A 15 -43.30 16.03 40.94
C PHE A 15 -42.08 15.14 41.29
N LEU A 16 -41.98 14.75 42.56
CA LEU A 16 -40.77 14.19 43.21
C LEU A 16 -40.90 12.69 43.56
N ALA A 17 -39.71 12.09 43.73
CA ALA A 17 -39.34 11.02 44.67
C ALA A 17 -39.56 9.53 44.33
N GLY A 18 -38.48 8.75 44.54
CA GLY A 18 -38.62 7.44 45.19
C GLY A 18 -37.52 6.39 44.92
N PHE A 19 -36.52 6.30 45.82
CA PHE A 19 -35.64 5.14 46.10
C PHE A 19 -34.71 4.62 44.97
N GLY A 20 -33.47 4.19 45.24
CA GLY A 20 -32.71 4.14 46.50
C GLY A 20 -31.24 3.70 46.28
N CYS A 21 -30.37 3.95 47.27
CA CYS A 21 -28.93 3.66 47.23
C CYS A 21 -28.59 2.18 47.45
N VAL A 22 -27.41 1.76 46.96
CA VAL A 22 -26.44 0.70 47.44
C VAL A 22 -25.40 0.56 46.30
N GLU A 23 -24.08 0.49 46.47
CA GLU A 23 -23.13 0.79 47.57
C GLU A 23 -21.79 1.18 46.91
N GLU A 24 -21.01 2.09 47.51
CA GLU A 24 -19.59 2.25 47.14
C GLU A 24 -18.79 1.07 47.68
N LYS A 25 -17.82 0.57 46.90
CA LYS A 25 -16.69 -0.22 47.42
C LYS A 25 -15.38 0.47 47.07
N THR A 26 -14.91 1.28 48.01
CA THR A 26 -13.49 1.61 48.13
C THR A 26 -12.70 0.37 48.57
N LEU A 27 -11.57 0.13 47.92
CA LEU A 27 -10.51 -0.74 48.42
C LEU A 27 -9.18 0.01 48.28
N THR A 28 -8.51 0.20 49.41
CA THR A 28 -7.16 0.77 49.53
C THR A 28 -6.17 -0.34 49.93
N PHE A 29 -4.89 0.05 50.05
CA PHE A 29 -3.72 -0.75 50.47
C PHE A 29 -3.07 -1.59 49.34
N ALA A 30 -1.73 -1.67 49.25
CA ALA A 30 -0.68 -1.20 50.17
C ALA A 30 0.60 -0.74 49.44
N ASP A 31 1.37 0.11 50.11
CA ASP A 31 2.80 0.32 49.82
C ASP A 31 3.60 -0.99 50.00
N GLY A 32 4.69 -1.12 49.25
CA GLY A 32 5.60 -2.27 49.34
C GLY A 32 6.99 -1.93 48.84
N ASP A 33 7.85 -1.45 49.73
CA ASP A 33 9.27 -1.18 49.46
C ASP A 33 10.03 -2.46 49.04
N SER A 34 10.96 -2.31 48.09
CA SER A 34 12.20 -3.10 48.09
C SER A 34 13.35 -2.31 47.45
N GLN A 35 14.12 -1.61 48.28
CA GLN A 35 15.43 -1.08 47.92
C GLN A 35 16.53 -2.17 47.98
N GLU A 36 17.55 -1.97 47.16
CA GLU A 36 18.97 -2.31 47.36
C GLU A 36 19.40 -3.77 47.61
N ALA A 37 20.23 -4.27 46.70
CA ALA A 37 21.55 -4.81 47.06
C ALA A 37 22.54 -4.64 45.88
N ASP A 38 23.56 -3.81 46.07
CA ASP A 38 24.75 -3.72 45.20
C ASP A 38 25.59 -5.02 45.26
N GLY A 39 26.51 -5.24 44.30
CA GLY A 39 27.28 -6.49 44.26
C GLY A 39 28.47 -6.60 43.30
N ASP A 40 29.35 -5.58 43.28
CA ASP A 40 30.79 -5.64 42.94
C ASP A 40 31.29 -5.82 41.47
N GLU A 41 32.37 -5.08 41.21
CA GLU A 41 33.17 -4.99 39.96
C GLU A 41 34.32 -6.01 39.89
N ALA A 42 35.09 -5.91 38.79
CA ALA A 42 36.47 -6.37 38.57
C ALA A 42 36.66 -7.87 38.19
N THR A 43 37.64 -8.26 37.37
CA THR A 43 38.89 -7.59 36.94
C THR A 43 39.19 -7.70 35.44
N ASP A 44 40.14 -6.83 35.05
CA ASP A 44 41.08 -6.88 33.93
C ASP A 44 41.66 -8.26 33.49
N GLY A 45 42.32 -8.25 32.33
CA GLY A 45 43.02 -9.39 31.73
C GLY A 45 43.63 -9.06 30.35
N ASP A 46 44.69 -8.25 30.31
CA ASP A 46 45.39 -7.82 29.08
C ASP A 46 46.61 -8.71 28.73
N ALA A 47 46.97 -8.71 27.44
CA ALA A 47 48.25 -9.06 26.79
C ALA A 47 48.89 -10.48 26.91
N THR A 48 49.10 -11.12 25.75
CA THR A 48 50.42 -11.46 25.11
C THR A 48 50.16 -12.41 23.91
N ASP A 49 50.54 -12.08 22.67
CA ASP A 49 51.90 -12.07 22.06
C ASP A 49 52.56 -13.47 21.97
N GLY A 50 52.89 -13.91 20.73
CA GLY A 50 53.72 -15.10 20.50
C GLY A 50 53.64 -15.78 19.12
N ASP A 51 54.57 -15.41 18.23
CA ASP A 51 55.22 -16.23 17.17
C ASP A 51 54.48 -16.67 15.88
N LEU A 52 54.82 -15.99 14.77
CA LEU A 52 54.97 -16.56 13.41
C LEU A 52 56.26 -17.42 13.34
N PRO A 53 56.40 -18.33 12.35
CA PRO A 53 57.24 -17.94 11.21
C PRO A 53 56.87 -18.51 9.82
N ASP A 54 57.32 -17.75 8.82
CA ASP A 54 57.33 -17.90 7.37
C ASP A 54 57.67 -19.26 6.73
N GLY A 55 57.08 -19.52 5.55
CA GLY A 55 57.85 -19.86 4.34
C GLY A 55 57.86 -21.32 3.83
N ASP A 56 57.15 -21.60 2.73
CA ASP A 56 57.77 -21.88 1.40
C ASP A 56 56.72 -22.26 0.32
N PHE A 57 56.87 -21.66 -0.87
CA PHE A 57 56.20 -22.08 -2.12
C PHE A 57 56.90 -23.33 -2.70
N PRO A 58 56.21 -24.15 -3.53
CA PRO A 58 56.51 -24.08 -4.96
C PRO A 58 55.32 -24.30 -5.91
N ASP A 59 55.54 -23.85 -7.15
CA ASP A 59 54.58 -23.65 -8.23
C ASP A 59 54.91 -24.50 -9.50
N GLY A 60 53.86 -24.95 -10.22
CA GLY A 60 53.91 -25.68 -11.51
C GLY A 60 53.96 -27.23 -11.42
N ASP A 61 53.42 -28.02 -12.36
CA ASP A 61 52.68 -27.71 -13.61
C ASP A 61 52.01 -28.99 -14.21
N SER A 62 50.97 -28.80 -15.05
CA SER A 62 50.43 -29.70 -16.09
C SER A 62 49.69 -31.00 -15.72
N THR A 63 48.44 -31.15 -16.18
CA THR A 63 48.17 -31.57 -17.57
C THR A 63 46.72 -31.21 -17.95
N ASP A 64 46.60 -30.15 -18.74
CA ASP A 64 45.49 -29.89 -19.64
C ASP A 64 45.52 -30.85 -20.84
N GLY A 65 44.35 -31.11 -21.43
CA GLY A 65 44.19 -31.93 -22.62
C GLY A 65 43.34 -31.18 -23.64
N ASP A 66 43.96 -30.75 -24.74
CA ASP A 66 43.36 -29.91 -25.77
C ASP A 66 42.01 -30.44 -26.30
N LEU A 67 41.01 -29.56 -26.35
CA LEU A 67 40.02 -29.51 -27.44
C LEU A 67 39.88 -28.04 -27.89
N PRO A 68 39.61 -27.80 -29.19
CA PRO A 68 40.35 -26.79 -29.93
C PRO A 68 39.72 -25.39 -29.97
N ASP A 69 40.59 -24.37 -29.95
CA ASP A 69 40.26 -23.01 -30.41
C ASP A 69 39.76 -23.06 -31.86
N GLY A 70 38.50 -22.63 -32.08
CA GLY A 70 37.85 -22.72 -33.37
C GLY A 70 36.70 -21.73 -33.52
N ASP A 71 37.05 -20.52 -33.98
CA ASP A 71 36.19 -19.42 -34.42
C ASP A 71 35.26 -18.78 -33.35
N GLU A 72 35.32 -17.45 -33.25
CA GLU A 72 34.35 -16.64 -32.50
C GLU A 72 32.96 -16.85 -33.09
N ALA A 73 32.11 -17.62 -32.40
CA ALA A 73 30.74 -17.86 -32.81
C ALA A 73 29.91 -16.57 -32.62
N GLN A 74 29.74 -15.82 -33.71
CA GLN A 74 28.82 -14.68 -33.76
C GLN A 74 27.39 -15.19 -33.61
N CYS A 75 26.81 -15.02 -32.43
CA CYS A 75 25.42 -15.37 -32.19
C CYS A 75 24.48 -14.41 -32.94
N GLN A 76 23.30 -14.91 -33.34
CA GLN A 76 22.25 -14.11 -33.97
C GLN A 76 20.90 -14.23 -33.24
N SER A 77 20.76 -15.25 -32.40
CA SER A 77 19.63 -15.56 -31.54
C SER A 77 20.13 -16.07 -30.18
N LEU A 78 19.26 -16.04 -29.17
CA LEU A 78 19.55 -16.64 -27.85
C LEU A 78 19.90 -18.14 -27.97
N CYS A 79 19.30 -18.85 -28.93
CA CYS A 79 19.57 -20.25 -29.21
C CYS A 79 20.97 -20.57 -29.76
N ASP A 80 21.74 -19.57 -30.21
CA ASP A 80 23.13 -19.78 -30.64
C ASP A 80 24.11 -19.86 -29.45
N CYS A 81 23.62 -19.62 -28.23
CA CYS A 81 24.41 -19.60 -26.99
C CYS A 81 24.18 -20.84 -26.11
N PRO A 82 25.09 -21.11 -25.14
CA PRO A 82 24.90 -22.14 -24.11
C PRO A 82 23.59 -21.91 -23.33
N GLN A 83 23.02 -22.97 -22.72
CA GLN A 83 21.78 -22.83 -21.97
C GLN A 83 21.91 -21.85 -20.81
N GLY A 84 20.95 -20.92 -20.71
CA GLY A 84 20.95 -19.83 -19.73
C GLY A 84 21.85 -18.63 -20.07
N TRP A 85 22.48 -18.61 -21.26
CA TRP A 85 23.31 -17.50 -21.74
C TRP A 85 22.56 -16.71 -22.82
N VAL A 86 22.78 -15.40 -22.86
CA VAL A 86 22.11 -14.49 -23.80
C VAL A 86 23.05 -14.04 -24.91
N CYS A 87 22.52 -13.84 -26.12
CA CYS A 87 23.26 -13.22 -27.21
C CYS A 87 23.21 -11.69 -27.05
N THR A 88 24.36 -11.07 -26.77
CA THR A 88 24.48 -9.61 -26.59
C THR A 88 24.44 -8.85 -27.92
N GLU A 89 24.20 -7.53 -27.87
CA GLU A 89 24.22 -6.66 -29.08
C GLU A 89 25.56 -6.70 -29.85
N THR A 90 26.65 -7.08 -29.20
CA THR A 90 27.98 -7.26 -29.81
C THR A 90 28.17 -8.65 -30.45
N GLN A 91 27.10 -9.45 -30.53
CA GLN A 91 27.07 -10.82 -31.07
C GLN A 91 27.97 -11.82 -30.31
N ALA A 92 28.14 -11.61 -29.01
CA ALA A 92 28.82 -12.52 -28.10
C ALA A 92 27.83 -13.13 -27.09
N CYS A 93 28.03 -14.39 -26.73
CA CYS A 93 27.27 -15.04 -25.67
C CYS A 93 27.82 -14.64 -24.29
N ASP A 94 26.93 -14.26 -23.39
CA ASP A 94 27.25 -13.77 -22.03
C ASP A 94 26.32 -14.44 -21.01
N ASP A 95 26.79 -14.68 -19.78
CA ASP A 95 25.92 -15.10 -18.68
C ASP A 95 25.15 -13.88 -18.17
N GLY A 96 23.85 -13.85 -18.48
CA GLY A 96 23.02 -12.64 -18.41
C GLY A 96 22.99 -11.95 -17.02
N PRO A 97 22.67 -10.65 -16.97
CA PRO A 97 22.82 -9.85 -15.76
C PRO A 97 21.95 -10.38 -14.61
N PHE A 98 22.61 -10.66 -13.48
CA PHE A 98 21.97 -10.81 -12.18
C PHE A 98 21.25 -9.49 -11.81
N ASP A 99 19.93 -9.40 -12.02
CA ASP A 99 18.91 -9.25 -10.96
C ASP A 99 17.48 -9.02 -11.51
N GLU A 100 17.32 -8.51 -12.75
CA GLU A 100 16.02 -7.96 -13.23
C GLU A 100 15.53 -8.47 -14.61
N SER A 101 15.81 -9.72 -15.00
CA SER A 101 15.20 -10.32 -16.20
C SER A 101 15.08 -11.85 -16.09
N PRO A 102 13.98 -12.47 -16.59
CA PRO A 102 13.82 -13.91 -16.56
C PRO A 102 14.84 -14.60 -17.47
N VAL A 103 15.48 -15.66 -16.97
CA VAL A 103 16.40 -16.49 -17.75
C VAL A 103 15.59 -17.30 -18.78
N ILE A 104 15.77 -17.00 -20.06
CA ILE A 104 15.11 -17.70 -21.17
C ILE A 104 16.04 -18.82 -21.65
N TYR A 105 15.52 -20.05 -21.74
CA TYR A 105 16.24 -21.21 -22.27
C TYR A 105 16.00 -21.38 -23.77
N CYS A 106 16.87 -22.09 -24.49
CA CYS A 106 16.60 -22.49 -25.87
C CYS A 106 15.98 -23.89 -25.94
N CYS A 107 14.78 -24.03 -26.52
CA CYS A 107 14.03 -25.30 -26.54
C CYS A 107 14.75 -26.46 -27.23
N THR A 108 15.70 -26.17 -28.14
CA THR A 108 16.43 -27.17 -28.93
C THR A 108 17.81 -27.52 -28.37
N ASN A 109 18.30 -26.80 -27.37
CA ASN A 109 19.67 -27.00 -26.85
C ASN A 109 19.67 -28.01 -25.71
N ALA A 110 20.63 -28.94 -25.72
CA ALA A 110 20.76 -29.96 -24.68
C ALA A 110 20.97 -29.30 -23.30
N GLY A 111 20.27 -29.81 -22.27
CA GLY A 111 20.23 -29.20 -20.95
C GLY A 111 19.11 -28.18 -20.71
N CYS A 112 18.13 -28.07 -21.63
CA CYS A 112 16.87 -27.35 -21.39
C CYS A 112 16.13 -28.01 -20.20
N PRO A 113 15.89 -27.33 -19.06
CA PRO A 113 15.26 -27.98 -17.91
C PRO A 113 13.78 -28.23 -18.17
N GLY A 114 13.37 -29.51 -18.23
CA GLY A 114 12.03 -29.93 -18.65
C GLY A 114 10.90 -29.16 -17.95
N GLY A 115 9.95 -28.65 -18.74
CA GLY A 115 8.82 -27.87 -18.25
C GLY A 115 9.06 -26.37 -18.09
N LEU A 116 10.31 -25.88 -18.05
CA LEU A 116 10.57 -24.43 -18.03
C LEU A 116 10.29 -23.77 -19.39
N PRO A 117 9.89 -22.49 -19.42
CA PRO A 117 9.67 -21.75 -20.66
C PRO A 117 10.99 -21.59 -21.43
N CYS A 118 10.90 -21.73 -22.74
CA CYS A 118 12.04 -21.64 -23.65
C CYS A 118 11.64 -21.00 -24.98
N GLU A 119 12.63 -20.57 -25.75
CA GLU A 119 12.48 -20.02 -27.10
C GLU A 119 13.05 -20.99 -28.14
N TYR A 120 12.42 -21.10 -29.30
CA TYR A 120 12.95 -21.81 -30.46
C TYR A 120 13.81 -20.88 -31.33
N PRO A 121 14.74 -21.40 -32.16
CA PRO A 121 15.60 -20.58 -33.03
C PRO A 121 14.87 -19.69 -34.08
N ASP A 122 13.54 -19.76 -34.18
CA ASP A 122 12.71 -18.93 -35.05
C ASP A 122 11.97 -17.78 -34.33
N GLY A 123 12.21 -17.62 -33.03
CA GLY A 123 11.59 -16.58 -32.19
C GLY A 123 10.21 -16.96 -31.62
N SER A 124 9.81 -18.23 -31.71
CA SER A 124 8.60 -18.73 -31.07
C SER A 124 8.88 -19.29 -29.67
N PHE A 125 7.95 -19.10 -28.74
CA PHE A 125 8.07 -19.61 -27.37
C PHE A 125 7.42 -21.00 -27.22
N GLY A 126 7.99 -21.82 -26.34
CA GLY A 126 7.50 -23.14 -25.95
C GLY A 126 7.96 -23.51 -24.54
N THR A 127 7.91 -24.79 -24.22
CA THR A 127 8.44 -25.34 -22.97
C THR A 127 9.50 -26.40 -23.27
N CYS A 128 10.52 -26.48 -22.42
CA CYS A 128 11.61 -27.44 -22.58
C CYS A 128 11.02 -28.86 -22.61
N PRO A 129 11.24 -29.64 -23.69
CA PRO A 129 10.64 -30.95 -23.82
C PRO A 129 11.20 -31.90 -22.76
N SER A 130 10.33 -32.47 -21.93
CA SER A 130 10.63 -33.71 -21.21
C SER A 130 10.80 -34.83 -22.24
N GLU A 131 11.93 -35.55 -22.20
CA GLU A 131 12.16 -36.65 -23.15
C GLU A 131 11.12 -37.78 -22.92
N PRO A 132 10.52 -38.32 -23.98
CA PRO A 132 9.56 -39.42 -23.87
C PRO A 132 10.28 -40.77 -23.69
N ASP A 133 9.80 -41.59 -22.76
CA ASP A 133 10.37 -42.91 -22.42
C ASP A 133 10.58 -43.83 -23.63
N GLY A 134 11.74 -44.50 -23.65
CA GLY A 134 12.26 -45.09 -24.89
C GLY A 134 13.22 -46.27 -24.79
N ASP A 135 13.32 -47.00 -23.66
CA ASP A 135 13.73 -48.42 -23.69
C ASP A 135 13.28 -49.16 -22.42
N GLN A 136 12.57 -50.28 -22.62
CA GLN A 136 11.94 -51.08 -21.56
C GLN A 136 12.98 -51.88 -20.75
N PRO A 137 13.06 -51.69 -19.41
CA PRO A 137 13.72 -52.62 -18.52
C PRO A 137 12.72 -53.70 -18.07
N ASP A 138 12.92 -54.94 -18.54
CA ASP A 138 12.29 -56.10 -17.93
C ASP A 138 12.87 -56.33 -16.52
N GLY A 139 12.16 -55.86 -15.49
CA GLY A 139 12.35 -56.24 -14.09
C GLY A 139 13.32 -55.37 -13.28
N ASP A 140 12.90 -55.10 -12.04
CA ASP A 140 13.71 -54.70 -10.89
C ASP A 140 14.56 -53.43 -11.06
N MET A 141 13.95 -52.24 -10.86
CA MET A 141 14.67 -51.02 -10.49
C MET A 141 14.11 -50.44 -9.19
N ASP A 142 14.84 -50.65 -8.09
CA ASP A 142 14.63 -49.99 -6.81
C ASP A 142 15.03 -48.50 -6.94
N TYR A 143 14.09 -47.59 -6.71
CA TYR A 143 14.36 -46.15 -6.53
C TYR A 143 14.62 -45.88 -5.04
N ASP A 144 15.88 -46.00 -4.62
CA ASP A 144 16.35 -45.65 -3.27
C ASP A 144 16.32 -44.12 -3.06
N PHE A 145 15.16 -43.56 -2.70
CA PHE A 145 15.02 -42.22 -2.15
C PHE A 145 15.23 -42.23 -0.62
N GLU A 146 16.46 -42.49 -0.18
CA GLU A 146 16.81 -42.55 1.26
C GLU A 146 16.86 -41.16 1.93
N GLY A 147 15.70 -40.57 2.19
CA GLY A 147 15.53 -39.48 3.16
C GLY A 147 14.89 -40.00 4.45
N GLU A 148 15.56 -39.85 5.61
CA GLU A 148 14.95 -40.17 6.91
C GLU A 148 13.78 -39.20 7.20
N CYS A 149 12.61 -39.75 7.54
CA CYS A 149 11.39 -39.00 7.80
C CYS A 149 10.78 -39.37 9.16
N ARG A 150 9.84 -38.57 9.64
CA ARG A 150 9.12 -38.82 10.90
C ARG A 150 7.62 -38.93 10.67
N PHE A 151 7.09 -38.11 9.78
CA PHE A 151 5.72 -38.07 9.28
C PHE A 151 5.75 -38.00 7.74
N SER A 152 4.62 -38.28 7.08
CA SER A 152 4.55 -38.17 5.61
C SER A 152 4.64 -36.73 5.12
N GLU A 153 4.34 -35.74 5.97
CA GLU A 153 4.55 -34.30 5.69
C GLU A 153 6.03 -33.90 5.59
N ASP A 154 6.96 -34.70 6.15
CA ASP A 154 8.41 -34.45 6.03
C ASP A 154 8.96 -34.84 4.63
N CYS A 155 8.14 -35.47 3.79
CA CYS A 155 8.54 -36.06 2.53
C CYS A 155 8.22 -35.15 1.32
N PRO A 156 9.00 -35.24 0.23
CA PRO A 156 8.69 -34.53 -1.03
C PRO A 156 7.30 -34.92 -1.59
N PRO A 157 6.70 -34.06 -2.44
CA PRO A 157 5.46 -34.39 -3.15
C PRO A 157 5.52 -35.78 -3.80
N CYS A 158 4.40 -36.50 -3.75
CA CYS A 158 4.26 -37.86 -4.26
C CYS A 158 5.10 -38.92 -3.53
N SER A 159 5.40 -38.72 -2.25
CA SER A 159 6.07 -39.74 -1.42
C SER A 159 5.51 -39.84 0.00
N THR A 160 5.61 -41.03 0.60
CA THR A 160 5.04 -41.36 1.93
C THR A 160 6.11 -41.86 2.88
N CYS A 161 5.99 -41.52 4.17
CA CYS A 161 6.96 -41.95 5.18
C CYS A 161 6.66 -43.39 5.66
N GLN A 162 7.50 -44.36 5.29
CA GLN A 162 7.29 -45.78 5.61
C GLN A 162 8.48 -46.41 6.33
N ASN A 163 8.23 -47.47 7.11
CA ASN A 163 9.29 -48.18 7.83
C ASN A 163 9.97 -49.21 6.93
N VAL A 164 11.20 -48.92 6.51
CA VAL A 164 12.05 -49.81 5.74
C VAL A 164 13.17 -50.33 6.66
N GLY A 165 13.12 -51.63 6.98
CA GLY A 165 14.18 -52.30 7.73
C GLY A 165 14.38 -51.85 9.19
N GLY A 166 13.50 -51.01 9.74
CA GLY A 166 13.61 -50.42 11.08
C GLY A 166 13.81 -48.91 11.10
N THR A 167 14.12 -48.30 9.96
CA THR A 167 14.24 -46.84 9.77
C THR A 167 13.00 -46.32 9.04
N MET A 168 12.56 -45.10 9.36
CA MET A 168 11.47 -44.42 8.63
C MET A 168 12.06 -43.65 7.46
N MET A 169 11.64 -43.96 6.22
CA MET A 169 12.16 -43.34 4.99
C MET A 169 11.02 -42.93 4.05
N CYS A 170 11.22 -41.85 3.28
CA CYS A 170 10.28 -41.43 2.24
C CYS A 170 10.32 -42.38 1.04
N ILE A 171 9.18 -42.95 0.67
CA ILE A 171 9.05 -43.83 -0.51
C ILE A 171 8.06 -43.20 -1.50
N GLY A 172 8.47 -43.10 -2.76
CA GLY A 172 7.63 -42.62 -3.86
C GLY A 172 6.35 -43.46 -4.03
N ILE A 173 5.25 -42.78 -4.36
CA ILE A 173 3.94 -43.40 -4.61
C ILE A 173 3.94 -43.97 -6.04
N GLY A 174 4.29 -45.25 -6.18
CA GLY A 174 4.55 -45.86 -7.49
C GLY A 174 3.33 -46.41 -8.24
N ASP A 175 2.18 -46.63 -7.58
CA ASP A 175 1.01 -47.31 -8.15
C ASP A 175 -0.26 -46.45 -8.02
N TYR A 176 -0.49 -45.52 -8.95
CA TYR A 176 -1.78 -44.86 -9.16
C TYR A 176 -2.56 -45.49 -10.32
N GLU A 177 -3.89 -45.51 -10.22
CA GLU A 177 -4.80 -46.05 -11.24
C GLU A 177 -5.34 -44.97 -12.19
N CYS A 178 -5.28 -43.70 -11.80
CA CYS A 178 -5.84 -42.56 -12.53
C CYS A 178 -5.14 -41.24 -12.17
N MET A 179 -5.26 -40.25 -13.06
CA MET A 179 -4.88 -38.84 -12.88
C MET A 179 -6.08 -37.90 -12.91
N SER A 180 -7.25 -38.37 -13.35
CA SER A 180 -8.51 -37.61 -13.35
C SER A 180 -9.73 -38.53 -13.38
N ASP A 181 -10.90 -38.00 -13.02
CA ASP A 181 -12.19 -38.70 -13.09
C ASP A 181 -12.48 -39.36 -14.45
N PHE A 182 -11.97 -38.80 -15.54
CA PHE A 182 -12.18 -39.30 -16.90
C PHE A 182 -11.49 -40.64 -17.19
N GLU A 183 -10.50 -41.03 -16.39
CA GLU A 183 -9.77 -42.28 -16.53
C GLU A 183 -10.44 -43.44 -15.78
N CYS A 184 -11.33 -43.12 -14.83
CA CYS A 184 -12.13 -44.10 -14.12
C CYS A 184 -13.35 -44.55 -14.94
N THR A 185 -13.75 -45.82 -14.76
CA THR A 185 -14.92 -46.37 -15.45
C THR A 185 -16.20 -45.65 -15.03
N LEU A 186 -17.17 -45.50 -15.94
CA LEU A 186 -18.50 -44.93 -15.66
C LEU A 186 -19.06 -45.36 -14.28
N GLU A 187 -19.34 -44.37 -13.42
CA GLU A 187 -19.69 -44.44 -11.98
C GLU A 187 -18.52 -44.49 -10.97
N GLY A 188 -17.27 -44.39 -11.42
CA GLY A 188 -16.09 -44.16 -10.58
C GLY A 188 -15.49 -42.76 -10.72
N TYR A 189 -14.69 -42.35 -9.73
CA TYR A 189 -13.97 -41.07 -9.68
C TYR A 189 -12.52 -41.29 -9.22
N CYS A 190 -11.63 -40.36 -9.52
CA CYS A 190 -10.22 -40.49 -9.17
C CYS A 190 -9.95 -39.89 -7.80
N LYS A 191 -9.68 -40.74 -6.80
CA LYS A 191 -9.40 -40.31 -5.43
C LYS A 191 -7.90 -40.20 -5.21
N PRO A 192 -7.34 -39.01 -4.90
CA PRO A 192 -5.91 -38.83 -4.67
C PRO A 192 -5.31 -39.82 -3.66
N LEU A 193 -4.11 -40.33 -3.96
CA LEU A 193 -3.35 -41.15 -3.00
C LEU A 193 -2.78 -40.32 -1.84
N GLN A 194 -2.66 -39.00 -2.03
CA GLN A 194 -2.43 -38.00 -0.99
C GLN A 194 -3.41 -36.85 -1.21
N ALA A 195 -4.25 -36.55 -0.22
CA ALA A 195 -5.21 -35.44 -0.31
C ALA A 195 -4.53 -34.09 -0.58
N THR A 196 -3.36 -33.86 0.02
CA THR A 196 -2.57 -32.63 -0.17
C THR A 196 -1.83 -32.53 -1.51
N HIS A 197 -1.73 -33.63 -2.26
CA HIS A 197 -0.98 -33.72 -3.52
C HIS A 197 -1.75 -34.52 -4.59
N PRO A 198 -2.88 -34.01 -5.11
CA PRO A 198 -3.67 -34.66 -6.15
C PRO A 198 -2.92 -34.83 -7.48
N GLU A 199 -1.87 -34.06 -7.73
CA GLU A 199 -0.97 -34.19 -8.88
C GLU A 199 -0.21 -35.54 -8.93
N CYS A 200 -0.21 -36.30 -7.83
CA CYS A 200 0.45 -37.60 -7.70
C CYS A 200 -0.42 -38.78 -8.16
N GLY A 201 -1.60 -38.51 -8.68
CA GLY A 201 -2.57 -39.53 -9.09
C GLY A 201 -3.34 -40.15 -7.93
N GLY A 202 -4.28 -41.00 -8.29
CA GLY A 202 -5.28 -41.57 -7.39
C GLY A 202 -5.64 -43.01 -7.70
N THR A 203 -6.54 -43.57 -6.90
CA THR A 203 -7.24 -44.84 -7.17
C THR A 203 -8.66 -44.58 -7.64
N CYS A 204 -9.20 -45.47 -8.47
CA CYS A 204 -10.57 -45.33 -8.96
C CYS A 204 -11.58 -45.88 -7.94
N GLU A 205 -12.11 -45.00 -7.07
CA GLU A 205 -13.20 -45.36 -6.16
C GLU A 205 -14.57 -45.25 -6.84
N VAL A 206 -15.53 -46.07 -6.40
CA VAL A 206 -16.92 -46.04 -6.89
C VAL A 206 -17.67 -44.95 -6.15
N LEU A 207 -18.51 -44.16 -6.84
CA LEU A 207 -19.32 -43.09 -6.25
C LEU A 207 -20.27 -43.58 -5.14
N SER A 208 -19.79 -43.60 -3.88
CA SER A 208 -20.65 -43.44 -2.72
C SER A 208 -20.94 -41.95 -2.56
N VAL A 209 -22.11 -41.54 -3.06
CA VAL A 209 -22.58 -40.16 -2.90
C VAL A 209 -22.90 -39.93 -1.43
N GLU A 210 -22.00 -39.29 -0.71
CA GLU A 210 -22.21 -38.93 0.69
C GLU A 210 -23.29 -37.84 0.80
N PRO A 211 -24.08 -37.81 1.89
CA PRO A 211 -25.36 -37.14 1.88
C PRO A 211 -25.23 -35.68 2.31
N TYR A 212 -24.39 -34.91 1.60
CA TYR A 212 -24.18 -33.47 1.86
C TYR A 212 -24.17 -32.63 0.59
N THR A 213 -24.43 -31.33 0.72
CA THR A 213 -24.33 -30.36 -0.37
C THR A 213 -23.35 -29.25 -0.04
N LEU A 214 -22.66 -28.75 -1.07
CA LEU A 214 -21.72 -27.64 -0.96
C LEU A 214 -22.21 -26.47 -1.78
N HIS A 215 -22.32 -25.31 -1.14
CA HIS A 215 -22.74 -24.06 -1.76
C HIS A 215 -21.60 -23.05 -1.67
N GLU A 216 -21.24 -22.43 -2.79
CA GLU A 216 -20.15 -21.47 -2.89
C GLU A 216 -20.62 -20.23 -3.64
N TRP A 217 -20.25 -19.05 -3.13
CA TRP A 217 -20.42 -17.82 -3.88
C TRP A 217 -19.28 -16.84 -3.64
N GLY A 218 -19.04 -16.01 -4.65
CA GLY A 218 -17.97 -15.02 -4.68
C GLY A 218 -18.19 -14.04 -5.83
N VAL A 219 -17.24 -13.13 -6.00
CA VAL A 219 -17.26 -12.07 -7.00
C VAL A 219 -15.86 -11.88 -7.58
N ASN A 220 -15.74 -11.98 -8.90
CA ASN A 220 -14.49 -11.63 -9.56
C ASN A 220 -14.48 -10.16 -9.96
N LEU A 221 -13.38 -9.47 -9.65
CA LEU A 221 -13.13 -8.05 -9.91
C LEU A 221 -11.94 -7.89 -10.89
N PRO A 222 -12.17 -7.88 -12.22
CA PRO A 222 -11.09 -7.68 -13.20
C PRO A 222 -10.50 -6.27 -13.13
N HIS A 223 -9.17 -6.17 -13.15
CA HIS A 223 -8.48 -4.89 -13.27
C HIS A 223 -8.35 -4.48 -14.74
N LEU A 224 -8.44 -3.17 -15.03
CA LEU A 224 -8.31 -2.65 -16.40
C LEU A 224 -6.92 -2.87 -17.03
N ALA A 225 -5.89 -3.13 -16.20
CA ALA A 225 -4.53 -3.44 -16.64
C ALA A 225 -4.30 -4.94 -16.95
N GLY A 226 -5.29 -5.80 -16.71
CA GLY A 226 -5.14 -7.26 -16.72
C GLY A 226 -5.10 -7.86 -15.31
N GLY A 227 -5.38 -9.15 -15.19
CA GLY A 227 -5.54 -9.82 -13.89
C GLY A 227 -6.90 -9.52 -13.23
N SER A 228 -7.19 -10.22 -12.13
CA SER A 228 -8.37 -9.97 -11.30
C SER A 228 -8.21 -10.43 -9.86
N GLU A 229 -9.06 -9.89 -9.01
CA GLU A 229 -9.17 -10.25 -7.59
C GLU A 229 -10.49 -11.01 -7.35
N VAL A 230 -10.43 -12.11 -6.58
CA VAL A 230 -11.61 -12.93 -6.23
C VAL A 230 -12.06 -12.58 -4.81
N ALA A 231 -12.99 -11.64 -4.71
CA ALA A 231 -13.54 -11.11 -3.47
C ALA A 231 -15.00 -11.57 -3.26
N ALA A 232 -15.65 -11.21 -2.15
CA ALA A 232 -17.12 -11.30 -2.00
C ALA A 232 -17.74 -10.20 -1.12
N GLY A 233 -17.13 -9.02 -1.16
CA GLY A 233 -17.64 -7.74 -0.68
C GLY A 233 -16.78 -6.62 -1.26
N SER A 234 -17.06 -5.38 -0.91
CA SER A 234 -16.40 -4.22 -1.52
C SER A 234 -15.77 -3.29 -0.48
N PRO A 235 -14.65 -2.60 -0.80
CA PRO A 235 -14.04 -1.63 0.10
C PRO A 235 -14.95 -0.46 0.51
N ARG A 236 -15.04 -0.23 1.82
CA ARG A 236 -15.52 0.96 2.53
C ARG A 236 -14.34 1.51 3.36
N TYR A 237 -14.54 2.55 4.16
CA TYR A 237 -13.56 2.96 5.17
C TYR A 237 -14.27 3.23 6.50
N TRP A 238 -13.53 3.23 7.61
CA TRP A 238 -14.01 3.06 9.01
C TRP A 238 -14.47 1.63 9.38
N GLY A 239 -13.50 0.70 9.44
CA GLY A 239 -13.56 -0.49 10.30
C GLY A 239 -14.70 -1.48 10.08
N ALA A 240 -15.30 -1.53 8.88
CA ALA A 240 -16.44 -2.40 8.58
C ALA A 240 -16.64 -2.72 7.06
N MET A 241 -15.88 -3.68 6.51
CA MET A 241 -16.25 -4.53 5.36
C MET A 241 -15.62 -5.94 5.47
N PRO A 242 -16.42 -7.00 5.27
CA PRO A 242 -15.94 -8.33 4.86
C PRO A 242 -16.03 -8.48 3.33
N ALA A 243 -15.08 -9.16 2.68
CA ALA A 243 -15.13 -9.38 1.23
C ALA A 243 -14.74 -10.79 0.75
N LYS A 244 -15.56 -11.79 1.09
CA LYS A 244 -15.08 -13.18 1.24
C LYS A 244 -15.79 -14.26 0.43
N PRO A 245 -15.18 -14.87 -0.61
CA PRO A 245 -15.72 -16.08 -1.24
C PRO A 245 -15.96 -17.16 -0.19
N VAL A 246 -17.23 -17.50 0.05
CA VAL A 246 -17.62 -18.39 1.14
C VAL A 246 -18.12 -19.73 0.62
N ILE A 247 -17.74 -20.79 1.33
CA ILE A 247 -18.20 -22.15 1.12
C ILE A 247 -19.04 -22.55 2.34
N TYR A 248 -20.32 -22.85 2.10
CA TYR A 248 -21.26 -23.42 3.05
C TYR A 248 -21.44 -24.91 2.80
N ILE A 249 -21.55 -25.69 3.88
CA ILE A 249 -21.74 -27.14 3.87
C ILE A 249 -23.05 -27.46 4.58
N TYR A 250 -23.83 -28.40 4.02
CA TYR A 250 -25.06 -28.91 4.60
C TYR A 250 -25.07 -30.44 4.50
N ALA A 251 -24.78 -31.13 5.60
CA ALA A 251 -24.70 -32.59 5.67
C ALA A 251 -25.94 -33.20 6.36
N ASP A 252 -26.46 -34.30 5.83
CA ASP A 252 -27.61 -35.00 6.41
C ASP A 252 -27.23 -35.74 7.72
N GLN A 253 -25.95 -36.01 7.97
CA GLN A 253 -25.37 -36.62 9.19
C GLN A 253 -23.96 -36.06 9.46
N PRO A 254 -23.44 -36.12 10.71
CA PRO A 254 -22.05 -35.74 11.01
C PRO A 254 -21.04 -36.58 10.22
N MET A 255 -20.00 -35.92 9.70
CA MET A 255 -19.00 -36.49 8.81
C MET A 255 -17.68 -35.71 8.89
N THR A 256 -16.62 -36.25 8.30
CA THR A 256 -15.34 -35.55 8.09
C THR A 256 -15.20 -35.26 6.59
N LEU A 257 -14.60 -34.12 6.24
CA LEU A 257 -14.46 -33.62 4.87
C LEU A 257 -13.11 -32.94 4.66
N ASP A 258 -12.47 -33.21 3.53
CA ASP A 258 -11.35 -32.40 3.00
C ASP A 258 -11.88 -31.45 1.91
N VAL A 259 -11.47 -30.19 1.95
CA VAL A 259 -11.78 -29.16 0.93
C VAL A 259 -10.50 -28.50 0.48
N GLY A 260 -10.25 -28.48 -0.83
CA GLY A 260 -9.14 -27.75 -1.45
C GLY A 260 -9.61 -26.81 -2.54
N VAL A 261 -8.96 -25.66 -2.68
CA VAL A 261 -9.19 -24.70 -3.77
C VAL A 261 -7.86 -24.36 -4.41
N HIS A 262 -7.76 -24.48 -5.73
CA HIS A 262 -6.62 -24.04 -6.52
C HIS A 262 -6.96 -22.75 -7.29
N PHE A 263 -5.95 -21.90 -7.50
CA PHE A 263 -6.02 -20.70 -8.32
C PHE A 263 -5.24 -20.95 -9.61
N ALA A 264 -5.89 -20.83 -10.77
CA ALA A 264 -5.26 -21.07 -12.07
C ALA A 264 -4.09 -20.14 -12.40
N SER A 265 -3.99 -18.99 -11.71
CA SER A 265 -2.83 -18.10 -11.70
C SER A 265 -2.81 -17.33 -10.38
N GLY A 266 -1.65 -16.84 -9.94
CA GLY A 266 -1.53 -16.16 -8.65
C GLY A 266 -1.73 -17.11 -7.46
N GLY A 267 -2.64 -16.77 -6.55
CA GLY A 267 -2.88 -17.53 -5.32
C GLY A 267 -3.64 -16.75 -4.27
N THR A 268 -3.85 -17.39 -3.12
CA THR A 268 -4.58 -16.80 -1.99
C THR A 268 -3.80 -15.71 -1.27
N THR A 269 -4.52 -14.69 -0.84
CA THR A 269 -4.03 -13.60 0.03
C THR A 269 -4.61 -13.70 1.44
N GLU A 270 -5.76 -14.35 1.63
CA GLU A 270 -6.33 -14.63 2.95
C GLU A 270 -7.25 -15.86 2.95
N THR A 271 -7.39 -16.53 4.11
CA THR A 271 -8.22 -17.74 4.28
C THR A 271 -8.85 -17.84 5.68
N TRP A 272 -9.93 -18.60 5.83
CA TRP A 272 -10.55 -18.93 7.13
C TRP A 272 -11.22 -20.31 7.13
N PRO A 273 -10.95 -21.19 8.12
CA PRO A 273 -9.86 -21.11 9.11
C PRO A 273 -8.49 -20.87 8.46
N GLU A 274 -7.59 -20.18 9.16
CA GLU A 274 -6.33 -19.71 8.55
C GLU A 274 -5.47 -20.87 8.00
N ARG A 275 -5.02 -20.70 6.76
CA ARG A 275 -4.09 -21.59 6.04
C ARG A 275 -2.94 -20.77 5.45
N PRO A 276 -1.76 -21.38 5.22
CA PRO A 276 -0.69 -20.73 4.48
C PRO A 276 -1.17 -20.29 3.10
N ASN A 277 -0.88 -19.05 2.74
CA ASN A 277 -1.19 -18.49 1.43
C ASN A 277 -0.38 -19.19 0.32
N GLY A 278 -1.01 -19.38 -0.83
CA GLY A 278 -0.40 -20.07 -1.97
C GLY A 278 -1.37 -20.31 -3.14
N PRO A 279 -0.89 -20.91 -4.24
CA PRO A 279 -1.71 -21.21 -5.42
C PRO A 279 -2.75 -22.30 -5.15
N THR A 280 -2.56 -23.13 -4.12
CA THR A 280 -3.53 -24.11 -3.66
C THR A 280 -3.65 -24.02 -2.14
N ILE A 281 -4.87 -24.02 -1.64
CA ILE A 281 -5.18 -24.11 -0.22
C ILE A 281 -5.92 -25.40 0.09
N TRP A 282 -5.73 -25.91 1.30
CA TRP A 282 -6.34 -27.14 1.79
C TRP A 282 -6.84 -26.96 3.21
N TRP A 283 -8.07 -27.37 3.47
CA TRP A 283 -8.57 -27.69 4.80
C TRP A 283 -8.84 -29.19 4.86
N SER A 284 -8.00 -29.91 5.59
CA SER A 284 -8.13 -31.36 5.81
C SER A 284 -8.77 -31.66 7.16
N ASP A 285 -9.32 -32.87 7.29
CA ASP A 285 -9.93 -33.43 8.49
C ASP A 285 -11.02 -32.51 9.11
N ILE A 286 -11.82 -31.83 8.28
CA ILE A 286 -12.87 -30.92 8.77
C ILE A 286 -14.04 -31.72 9.35
N ASP A 287 -14.22 -31.66 10.67
CA ASP A 287 -15.38 -32.25 11.35
C ASP A 287 -16.63 -31.40 11.08
N VAL A 288 -17.58 -31.95 10.31
CA VAL A 288 -18.88 -31.34 9.98
C VAL A 288 -19.94 -31.83 10.98
N THR A 289 -20.60 -30.88 11.66
CA THR A 289 -21.60 -31.16 12.69
C THR A 289 -22.86 -30.31 12.55
N GLN A 290 -24.02 -30.94 12.76
CA GLN A 290 -25.32 -30.30 12.54
C GLN A 290 -25.77 -29.40 13.70
N GLY A 291 -26.28 -28.21 13.35
CA GLY A 291 -27.09 -27.37 14.25
C GLY A 291 -26.41 -26.09 14.75
N GLU A 292 -26.74 -25.69 15.98
CA GLU A 292 -26.12 -24.52 16.64
C GLU A 292 -24.77 -24.88 17.24
N CYS A 293 -23.74 -24.10 16.92
CA CYS A 293 -22.43 -24.12 17.55
C CYS A 293 -22.01 -22.72 17.97
N GLU A 294 -21.14 -22.65 18.98
CA GLU A 294 -20.41 -21.43 19.33
C GLU A 294 -19.19 -21.34 18.42
N THR A 295 -19.22 -20.43 17.44
CA THR A 295 -18.11 -20.20 16.51
C THR A 295 -16.91 -19.61 17.24
N THR A 296 -15.69 -20.05 16.90
CA THR A 296 -14.46 -19.42 17.36
C THR A 296 -14.48 -17.94 16.95
N PRO A 297 -14.30 -17.00 17.89
CA PRO A 297 -14.17 -15.59 17.54
C PRO A 297 -13.01 -15.41 16.57
N THR A 298 -13.21 -14.63 15.53
CA THR A 298 -12.11 -14.22 14.66
C THR A 298 -11.06 -13.47 15.48
N PRO A 299 -9.78 -13.51 15.06
CA PRO A 299 -8.80 -12.54 15.51
C PRO A 299 -9.36 -11.12 15.44
N GLN A 300 -8.84 -10.22 16.27
CA GLN A 300 -9.12 -8.78 16.22
C GLN A 300 -7.77 -8.07 16.24
N PRO A 301 -7.59 -6.96 15.52
CA PRO A 301 -6.35 -6.20 15.55
C PRO A 301 -6.12 -5.63 16.95
N GLY A 302 -4.85 -5.53 17.36
CA GLY A 302 -4.49 -4.94 18.65
C GLY A 302 -4.87 -3.46 18.70
N LEU A 303 -5.48 -2.99 19.79
CA LEU A 303 -5.91 -1.58 19.92
C LEU A 303 -4.74 -0.57 19.88
N ASP A 304 -3.51 -1.04 20.12
CA ASP A 304 -2.29 -0.25 20.13
C ASP A 304 -1.40 -0.49 18.87
N GLU A 305 -1.79 -1.44 18.00
CA GLU A 305 -1.15 -1.67 16.71
C GLU A 305 -2.01 -1.07 15.60
N PHE A 306 -1.47 -0.02 14.97
CA PHE A 306 -1.82 0.29 13.58
C PHE A 306 -1.24 -0.86 12.73
N ASP A 307 -2.00 -1.95 12.59
CA ASP A 307 -1.69 -2.98 11.61
C ASP A 307 -1.86 -2.34 10.21
N PRO A 308 -0.79 -2.21 9.41
CA PRO A 308 -0.90 -1.63 8.07
C PRO A 308 -1.57 -2.60 7.08
N GLU A 309 -1.78 -3.87 7.47
CA GLU A 309 -2.55 -4.84 6.71
C GLU A 309 -4.02 -4.80 7.18
N ASP A 310 -4.90 -4.15 6.41
CA ASP A 310 -6.36 -4.18 6.60
C ASP A 310 -6.94 -5.59 6.35
N ARG A 311 -6.69 -6.56 7.25
CA ARG A 311 -7.12 -7.96 7.08
C ARG A 311 -8.64 -8.11 7.21
N GLU A 312 -9.23 -8.82 6.25
CA GLU A 312 -10.67 -9.00 6.14
C GLU A 312 -11.24 -9.97 7.19
N ILE A 313 -10.40 -10.84 7.77
CA ILE A 313 -10.75 -11.83 8.79
C ILE A 313 -11.44 -11.24 10.01
N TYR A 314 -11.14 -9.99 10.36
CA TYR A 314 -11.58 -9.37 11.61
C TYR A 314 -13.10 -9.15 11.72
N GLN A 315 -13.88 -9.46 10.68
CA GLN A 315 -15.29 -9.01 10.55
C GLN A 315 -16.29 -10.07 10.08
N LEU A 316 -15.89 -11.35 10.00
CA LEU A 316 -16.79 -12.47 9.70
C LEU A 316 -18.08 -12.56 10.57
N PRO A 317 -18.16 -12.11 11.85
CA PRO A 317 -19.34 -12.34 12.69
C PRO A 317 -20.68 -11.76 12.21
N ALA A 318 -20.70 -10.87 11.21
CA ALA A 318 -21.93 -10.22 10.76
C ALA A 318 -22.79 -11.07 9.81
N TRP A 319 -22.18 -11.95 9.00
CA TRP A 319 -22.75 -12.43 7.73
C TRP A 319 -22.78 -13.97 7.59
N VAL A 320 -22.92 -14.69 8.71
CA VAL A 320 -23.03 -16.15 8.71
C VAL A 320 -24.48 -16.59 8.44
N VAL A 321 -24.68 -17.51 7.50
CA VAL A 321 -25.97 -18.21 7.32
C VAL A 321 -26.22 -19.09 8.55
N PRO A 322 -27.27 -18.84 9.36
CA PRO A 322 -27.46 -19.55 10.64
C PRO A 322 -27.66 -21.06 10.48
N ASP A 323 -28.31 -21.46 9.39
CA ASP A 323 -28.70 -22.84 9.07
C ASP A 323 -27.58 -23.67 8.42
N ALA A 324 -26.41 -23.08 8.11
CA ALA A 324 -25.24 -23.81 7.62
C ALA A 324 -24.59 -24.66 8.71
N ASP A 325 -24.02 -25.82 8.37
CA ASP A 325 -23.43 -26.70 9.37
C ASP A 325 -22.11 -26.18 9.95
N CYS A 326 -21.76 -26.69 11.12
CA CYS A 326 -20.61 -26.28 11.89
C CYS A 326 -19.39 -27.11 11.50
N LEU A 327 -18.36 -26.40 11.04
CA LEU A 327 -17.07 -26.91 10.55
C LEU A 327 -16.02 -26.71 11.63
N SER A 328 -15.38 -27.79 12.07
CA SER A 328 -14.29 -27.76 13.05
C SER A 328 -13.00 -28.26 12.41
N ALA A 329 -11.99 -27.38 12.29
CA ALA A 329 -10.66 -27.71 11.81
C ALA A 329 -9.61 -27.02 12.69
N ASP A 330 -8.56 -27.74 13.11
CA ASP A 330 -7.44 -27.24 13.92
C ASP A 330 -7.82 -26.43 15.19
N GLY A 331 -8.98 -26.77 15.78
CA GLY A 331 -9.52 -26.08 16.97
C GLY A 331 -10.27 -24.78 16.68
N VAL A 332 -10.44 -24.42 15.40
CA VAL A 332 -11.30 -23.33 14.94
C VAL A 332 -12.67 -23.90 14.54
N VAL A 333 -13.74 -23.37 15.11
CA VAL A 333 -15.13 -23.69 14.75
C VAL A 333 -15.71 -22.54 13.93
N SER A 334 -16.11 -22.82 12.69
CA SER A 334 -16.74 -21.88 11.76
C SER A 334 -18.04 -22.46 11.20
N LYS A 335 -18.88 -21.63 10.59
CA LYS A 335 -20.06 -22.08 9.78
C LYS A 335 -19.82 -21.96 8.27
N LEU A 336 -18.61 -21.60 7.88
CA LEU A 336 -18.16 -21.44 6.50
C LEU A 336 -16.65 -21.65 6.39
N LEU A 337 -16.19 -22.07 5.22
CA LEU A 337 -14.80 -21.86 4.79
C LEU A 337 -14.73 -20.60 3.92
N PHE A 338 -13.58 -19.94 3.91
CA PHE A 338 -13.37 -18.75 3.09
C PHE A 338 -11.96 -18.73 2.48
N TYR A 339 -11.86 -18.22 1.26
CA TYR A 339 -10.60 -17.86 0.62
C TYR A 339 -10.76 -16.57 -0.20
N THR A 340 -9.74 -15.71 -0.25
CA THR A 340 -9.60 -14.61 -1.23
C THR A 340 -8.22 -14.70 -1.88
N GLY A 341 -8.06 -14.14 -3.06
CA GLY A 341 -6.79 -14.19 -3.79
C GLY A 341 -6.82 -13.53 -5.16
N GLU A 342 -5.64 -13.43 -5.76
CA GLU A 342 -5.44 -12.86 -7.09
C GLU A 342 -5.37 -13.95 -8.15
N LEU A 343 -6.08 -13.74 -9.26
CA LEU A 343 -5.86 -14.44 -10.53
C LEU A 343 -4.98 -13.55 -11.42
N ALA A 344 -3.68 -13.57 -11.15
CA ALA A 344 -2.69 -12.63 -11.70
C ALA A 344 -2.68 -12.52 -13.25
N THR A 345 -3.01 -13.60 -13.98
CA THR A 345 -3.06 -13.60 -15.45
C THR A 345 -4.49 -13.74 -15.99
N TYR A 346 -5.50 -13.37 -15.21
CA TYR A 346 -6.90 -13.44 -15.62
C TYR A 346 -7.22 -12.55 -16.83
N ILE A 347 -7.99 -13.10 -17.77
CA ILE A 347 -8.57 -12.39 -18.90
C ILE A 347 -10.09 -12.66 -18.89
N PRO A 348 -10.94 -11.61 -18.85
CA PRO A 348 -12.39 -11.76 -18.95
C PRO A 348 -12.84 -12.55 -20.20
N PRO A 349 -13.74 -13.55 -20.06
CA PRO A 349 -14.31 -14.24 -21.22
C PRO A 349 -15.28 -13.33 -22.01
N LEU A 350 -15.81 -12.27 -21.38
CA LEU A 350 -16.58 -11.22 -22.03
C LEU A 350 -15.71 -9.98 -22.31
N ASP A 351 -15.37 -9.74 -23.57
CA ASP A 351 -14.94 -8.41 -24.01
C ASP A 351 -16.18 -7.50 -24.07
N ALA A 352 -16.07 -6.34 -23.43
CA ALA A 352 -17.13 -5.37 -23.33
C ALA A 352 -16.55 -3.97 -23.57
N GLN A 353 -17.20 -3.23 -24.46
CA GLN A 353 -16.86 -1.86 -24.79
C GLN A 353 -18.11 -0.99 -24.72
N PHE A 354 -17.98 0.28 -24.37
CA PHE A 354 -19.08 1.23 -24.43
C PHE A 354 -18.69 2.55 -25.11
N VAL A 355 -19.69 3.18 -25.74
CA VAL A 355 -19.58 4.48 -26.39
C VAL A 355 -20.83 5.31 -26.07
N MET A 356 -20.63 6.57 -25.68
CA MET A 356 -21.70 7.57 -25.55
C MET A 356 -22.07 8.11 -26.95
N ASP A 357 -23.35 8.25 -27.26
CA ASP A 357 -23.77 8.89 -28.51
C ASP A 357 -23.41 10.39 -28.54
N GLU A 358 -23.20 10.95 -29.74
CA GLU A 358 -22.83 12.37 -29.93
C GLU A 358 -23.88 13.34 -29.36
N SER A 359 -25.14 12.90 -29.26
CA SER A 359 -26.23 13.69 -28.66
C SER A 359 -26.15 13.77 -27.13
N GLY A 360 -25.51 12.79 -26.48
CA GLY A 360 -25.61 12.54 -25.04
C GLY A 360 -26.84 11.74 -24.61
N ASP A 361 -27.82 11.48 -25.48
CA ASP A 361 -29.12 10.88 -25.10
C ASP A 361 -29.07 9.33 -24.91
N SER A 362 -27.97 8.66 -25.25
CA SER A 362 -27.87 7.20 -25.17
C SER A 362 -26.45 6.65 -25.01
N VAL A 363 -26.36 5.43 -24.46
CA VAL A 363 -25.14 4.64 -24.30
C VAL A 363 -25.23 3.40 -25.16
N THR A 364 -24.20 3.10 -25.94
CA THR A 364 -24.12 1.88 -26.74
C THR A 364 -23.07 0.94 -26.15
N PHE A 365 -23.51 -0.24 -25.71
CA PHE A 365 -22.63 -1.33 -25.31
C PHE A 365 -22.38 -2.26 -26.50
N THR A 366 -21.14 -2.72 -26.66
CA THR A 366 -20.72 -3.72 -27.64
C THR A 366 -20.08 -4.87 -26.88
N LEU A 367 -20.62 -6.08 -27.01
CA LEU A 367 -20.27 -7.24 -26.20
C LEU A 367 -19.84 -8.40 -27.09
N ALA A 368 -18.67 -8.99 -26.83
CA ALA A 368 -18.14 -10.15 -27.52
C ALA A 368 -17.77 -11.24 -26.51
N ASN A 369 -18.29 -12.46 -26.70
CA ASN A 369 -17.99 -13.61 -25.86
C ASN A 369 -16.86 -14.41 -26.51
N ASN A 370 -15.70 -14.41 -25.86
CA ASN A 370 -14.49 -15.10 -26.32
C ASN A 370 -14.37 -16.54 -25.80
N SER A 371 -15.32 -17.00 -24.96
CA SER A 371 -15.40 -18.38 -24.48
C SER A 371 -16.17 -19.31 -25.44
N ASP A 372 -16.04 -20.61 -25.22
CA ASP A 372 -16.70 -21.69 -25.97
C ASP A 372 -18.12 -22.03 -25.43
N VAL A 373 -18.49 -21.44 -24.29
CA VAL A 373 -19.80 -21.56 -23.64
C VAL A 373 -20.62 -20.28 -23.76
N PRO A 374 -21.97 -20.34 -23.74
CA PRO A 374 -22.79 -19.13 -23.71
C PRO A 374 -22.65 -18.40 -22.37
N LEU A 375 -22.53 -17.07 -22.41
CA LEU A 375 -22.49 -16.22 -21.22
C LEU A 375 -23.84 -15.54 -20.98
N GLY A 376 -24.27 -15.50 -19.73
CA GLY A 376 -25.38 -14.66 -19.26
C GLY A 376 -26.45 -15.40 -18.45
N PRO A 377 -27.45 -14.66 -17.94
CA PRO A 377 -27.76 -13.29 -18.34
C PRO A 377 -26.73 -12.23 -17.91
N VAL A 378 -26.55 -11.21 -18.74
CA VAL A 378 -25.61 -10.10 -18.53
C VAL A 378 -26.39 -8.83 -18.23
N LEU A 379 -26.22 -8.27 -17.04
CA LEU A 379 -26.72 -6.93 -16.69
C LEU A 379 -25.74 -5.87 -17.18
N LEU A 380 -26.27 -4.82 -17.79
CA LEU A 380 -25.53 -3.68 -18.31
C LEU A 380 -25.87 -2.45 -17.48
N LEU A 381 -24.86 -1.72 -17.02
CA LEU A 381 -25.03 -0.55 -16.16
C LEU A 381 -24.12 0.57 -16.64
N TYR A 382 -24.64 1.79 -16.72
CA TYR A 382 -23.86 3.01 -16.77
C TYR A 382 -24.38 3.95 -15.68
N ARG A 383 -23.47 4.46 -14.84
CA ARG A 383 -23.78 5.50 -13.86
C ARG A 383 -22.74 6.61 -13.90
N ASN A 384 -23.21 7.84 -13.84
CA ASN A 384 -22.39 9.02 -13.58
C ASN A 384 -23.15 9.91 -12.58
N THR A 385 -22.85 9.78 -11.29
CA THR A 385 -23.47 10.56 -10.23
C THR A 385 -22.78 11.92 -10.00
N GLN A 386 -23.49 12.84 -9.37
CA GLN A 386 -22.98 14.12 -8.87
C GLN A 386 -23.71 14.48 -7.57
N GLY A 387 -23.00 15.13 -6.65
CA GLY A 387 -23.52 15.53 -5.35
C GLY A 387 -22.38 15.93 -4.42
N GLU A 388 -22.71 16.62 -3.34
CA GLU A 388 -21.76 17.09 -2.33
C GLU A 388 -22.02 16.39 -0.99
N CYS A 389 -20.98 15.99 -0.28
CA CYS A 389 -21.11 15.53 1.11
C CYS A 389 -21.02 16.72 2.07
N MET A 390 -22.03 16.92 2.93
CA MET A 390 -21.91 17.88 4.04
C MET A 390 -21.16 17.28 5.22
N ASP A 391 -21.39 15.99 5.49
CA ASP A 391 -20.70 15.20 6.49
C ASP A 391 -20.80 13.69 6.14
N PRO A 392 -20.01 12.80 6.77
CA PRO A 392 -20.00 11.36 6.47
C PRO A 392 -21.34 10.63 6.61
N THR A 393 -22.35 11.23 7.26
CA THR A 393 -23.70 10.67 7.42
C THR A 393 -24.72 11.24 6.42
N PHE A 394 -24.35 12.27 5.64
CA PHE A 394 -25.24 12.89 4.67
C PHE A 394 -24.53 13.35 3.37
N CYS A 395 -24.68 12.53 2.34
CA CYS A 395 -24.06 12.65 1.03
C CYS A 395 -25.11 12.53 -0.11
N PRO A 396 -25.98 13.52 -0.32
CA PRO A 396 -27.05 13.46 -1.32
C PRO A 396 -26.52 13.50 -2.76
N VAL A 397 -26.98 12.57 -3.59
CA VAL A 397 -26.82 12.63 -5.06
C VAL A 397 -27.82 13.64 -5.62
N THR A 398 -27.33 14.81 -6.05
CA THR A 398 -28.16 15.91 -6.56
C THR A 398 -28.39 15.86 -8.07
N ALA A 399 -27.53 15.15 -8.82
CA ALA A 399 -27.77 14.79 -10.21
C ALA A 399 -27.17 13.40 -10.54
N ALA A 400 -27.72 12.71 -11.52
CA ALA A 400 -27.18 11.44 -12.00
C ALA A 400 -27.58 11.14 -13.45
N ASP A 401 -26.65 10.67 -14.25
CA ASP A 401 -26.92 10.12 -15.58
C ASP A 401 -26.85 8.59 -15.49
N LEU A 402 -27.98 7.91 -15.75
CA LEU A 402 -28.12 6.46 -15.60
C LEU A 402 -28.57 5.79 -16.90
N ALA A 403 -27.94 4.68 -17.30
CA ALA A 403 -28.50 3.77 -18.29
C ALA A 403 -28.38 2.34 -17.79
N TRP A 404 -29.36 1.50 -18.10
CA TRP A 404 -29.36 0.09 -17.66
C TRP A 404 -30.07 -0.82 -18.67
N GLY A 405 -29.73 -2.10 -18.65
CA GLY A 405 -30.34 -3.12 -19.48
C GLY A 405 -29.91 -4.54 -19.11
N LYS A 406 -30.49 -5.52 -19.80
CA LYS A 406 -30.18 -6.94 -19.65
C LYS A 406 -30.05 -7.60 -21.02
N VAL A 407 -29.08 -8.51 -21.16
CA VAL A 407 -28.93 -9.41 -22.30
C VAL A 407 -29.10 -10.83 -21.78
N ASP A 408 -30.16 -11.52 -22.21
CA ASP A 408 -30.52 -12.83 -21.67
C ASP A 408 -29.44 -13.90 -21.87
N ALA A 409 -28.74 -13.89 -23.02
CA ALA A 409 -27.58 -14.74 -23.30
C ALA A 409 -26.76 -14.20 -24.48
N ILE A 410 -25.46 -14.44 -24.46
CA ILE A 410 -24.49 -14.17 -25.53
C ILE A 410 -23.87 -15.51 -25.93
N GLY A 411 -24.05 -15.90 -27.20
CA GLY A 411 -23.51 -17.16 -27.71
C GLY A 411 -21.97 -17.20 -27.77
N PRO A 412 -21.35 -18.39 -27.86
CA PRO A 412 -19.89 -18.54 -27.83
C PRO A 412 -19.19 -18.15 -29.14
N GLY A 413 -17.95 -17.66 -29.01
CA GLY A 413 -17.00 -17.40 -30.09
C GLY A 413 -17.38 -16.30 -31.10
N ASP A 414 -16.67 -16.29 -32.24
CA ASP A 414 -16.74 -15.33 -33.36
C ASP A 414 -18.12 -15.19 -34.04
N GLN A 415 -19.11 -14.70 -33.29
CA GLN A 415 -20.34 -14.12 -33.83
C GLN A 415 -20.22 -12.60 -33.85
N ALA A 416 -21.05 -11.93 -34.67
CA ALA A 416 -21.08 -10.47 -34.67
C ALA A 416 -21.42 -9.97 -33.25
N PRO A 417 -20.67 -8.99 -32.71
CA PRO A 417 -20.81 -8.60 -31.31
C PRO A 417 -22.23 -8.13 -31.01
N THR A 418 -22.70 -8.45 -29.81
CA THR A 418 -24.03 -8.06 -29.35
C THR A 418 -24.00 -6.58 -29.02
N VAL A 419 -24.69 -5.77 -29.82
CA VAL A 419 -24.81 -4.33 -29.63
C VAL A 419 -26.13 -4.01 -28.91
N GLN A 420 -26.04 -3.29 -27.80
CA GLN A 420 -27.21 -2.81 -27.04
C GLN A 420 -27.20 -1.29 -26.96
N HIS A 421 -28.30 -0.67 -27.39
CA HIS A 421 -28.51 0.77 -27.29
C HIS A 421 -29.44 1.06 -26.11
N LEU A 422 -28.91 1.66 -25.06
CA LEU A 422 -29.62 1.99 -23.84
C LEU A 422 -29.88 3.49 -23.78
N ALA A 423 -31.11 3.90 -23.46
CA ALA A 423 -31.44 5.31 -23.27
C ALA A 423 -30.75 5.85 -22.02
N LEU A 424 -30.18 7.06 -22.08
CA LEU A 424 -29.60 7.71 -20.93
C LEU A 424 -30.69 8.51 -20.19
N HIS A 425 -30.81 8.26 -18.90
CA HIS A 425 -31.75 8.93 -18.00
C HIS A 425 -31.02 10.00 -17.21
N HIS A 426 -31.16 11.25 -17.65
CA HIS A 426 -30.69 12.43 -16.92
C HIS A 426 -31.61 12.73 -15.74
N LEU A 427 -31.09 12.67 -14.52
CA LEU A 427 -31.79 12.97 -13.28
C LEU A 427 -31.19 14.21 -12.63
N THR A 428 -32.03 15.15 -12.24
CA THR A 428 -31.63 16.33 -11.46
C THR A 428 -32.63 16.57 -10.33
N SER A 429 -32.11 16.92 -9.16
CA SER A 429 -32.95 17.33 -8.04
C SER A 429 -33.51 18.73 -8.28
N ASN A 430 -34.78 18.91 -7.90
CA ASN A 430 -35.50 20.18 -8.05
C ASN A 430 -35.46 21.03 -6.77
N GLU A 431 -34.89 20.50 -5.68
CA GLU A 431 -34.79 21.15 -4.38
C GLU A 431 -33.36 21.00 -3.83
N GLU A 432 -32.83 22.08 -3.25
CA GLU A 432 -31.50 22.10 -2.64
C GLU A 432 -31.41 21.02 -1.54
N TRP A 433 -30.33 20.26 -1.52
CA TRP A 433 -30.05 19.18 -0.55
C TRP A 433 -30.99 17.95 -0.59
N MET A 434 -31.91 17.84 -1.55
CA MET A 434 -32.70 16.63 -1.76
C MET A 434 -32.04 15.69 -2.78
N PRO A 435 -31.99 14.36 -2.53
CA PRO A 435 -31.46 13.40 -3.49
C PRO A 435 -32.39 13.20 -4.69
N VAL A 436 -31.83 12.76 -5.83
CA VAL A 436 -32.60 12.39 -7.03
C VAL A 436 -33.54 11.21 -6.77
N GLU A 437 -34.70 11.19 -7.44
CA GLU A 437 -35.61 10.04 -7.43
C GLU A 437 -35.06 8.95 -8.36
N ILE A 438 -34.65 7.82 -7.79
CA ILE A 438 -34.06 6.70 -8.54
C ILE A 438 -35.14 5.97 -9.36
N PRO A 439 -34.97 5.82 -10.69
CA PRO A 439 -35.92 5.09 -11.53
C PRO A 439 -36.11 3.64 -11.08
N ALA A 440 -37.37 3.18 -11.08
CA ALA A 440 -37.71 1.81 -10.68
C ALA A 440 -37.04 0.71 -11.54
N GLY A 441 -36.60 1.04 -12.77
CA GLY A 441 -35.85 0.12 -13.61
C GLY A 441 -34.39 -0.08 -13.13
N TRP A 442 -33.77 0.97 -12.60
CA TRP A 442 -32.42 0.89 -12.02
C TRP A 442 -32.43 0.07 -10.73
N SER A 443 -33.36 0.36 -9.81
CA SER A 443 -33.45 -0.35 -8.53
C SER A 443 -33.88 -1.82 -8.66
N GLY A 444 -34.52 -2.19 -9.78
CA GLY A 444 -34.89 -3.57 -10.10
C GLY A 444 -33.73 -4.48 -10.50
N LEU A 445 -32.57 -3.94 -10.95
CA LEU A 445 -31.41 -4.75 -11.32
C LEU A 445 -30.89 -5.62 -10.15
N ALA A 446 -31.00 -5.11 -8.92
CA ALA A 446 -30.64 -5.85 -7.72
C ALA A 446 -31.53 -7.09 -7.51
N ASP A 447 -32.82 -6.96 -7.80
CA ASP A 447 -33.77 -8.06 -7.70
C ASP A 447 -33.58 -9.06 -8.87
N GLU A 448 -33.11 -8.59 -10.03
CA GLU A 448 -32.70 -9.46 -11.14
C GLU A 448 -31.47 -10.30 -10.78
N LEU A 449 -30.38 -9.70 -10.25
CA LEU A 449 -29.19 -10.45 -9.83
C LEU A 449 -29.53 -11.46 -8.73
N ALA A 450 -30.34 -11.07 -7.74
CA ALA A 450 -30.80 -11.97 -6.68
C ALA A 450 -31.58 -13.19 -7.23
N ALA A 451 -32.34 -13.01 -8.31
CA ALA A 451 -33.04 -14.10 -8.98
C ALA A 451 -32.09 -15.03 -9.74
N GLU A 452 -31.04 -14.52 -10.39
CA GLU A 452 -30.03 -15.37 -11.06
C GLU A 452 -29.20 -16.16 -10.03
N LEU A 453 -28.83 -15.55 -8.89
CA LEU A 453 -28.15 -16.24 -7.79
C LEU A 453 -28.97 -17.40 -7.21
N ALA A 454 -30.28 -17.20 -7.01
CA ALA A 454 -31.19 -18.26 -6.60
C ALA A 454 -31.38 -19.33 -7.71
N ALA A 455 -31.29 -18.96 -8.99
CA ALA A 455 -31.33 -19.90 -10.11
C ALA A 455 -30.05 -20.74 -10.23
N ALA A 456 -28.91 -20.22 -9.78
CA ALA A 456 -27.64 -20.95 -9.65
C ALA A 456 -27.60 -21.95 -8.49
N GLY A 457 -28.67 -22.02 -7.68
CA GLY A 457 -28.85 -23.03 -6.62
C GLY A 457 -28.68 -22.51 -5.19
N LEU A 458 -28.24 -21.25 -5.01
CA LEU A 458 -28.10 -20.66 -3.67
C LEU A 458 -29.44 -20.61 -2.93
N TYR A 459 -29.38 -20.85 -1.62
CA TYR A 459 -30.52 -20.74 -0.72
C TYR A 459 -30.90 -19.27 -0.47
N PRO A 460 -32.17 -18.97 -0.12
CA PRO A 460 -32.63 -17.59 0.06
C PRO A 460 -31.80 -16.78 1.06
N ASP A 461 -31.29 -17.40 2.12
CA ASP A 461 -30.47 -16.71 3.12
C ASP A 461 -29.04 -16.46 2.65
N GLU A 462 -28.47 -17.33 1.81
CA GLU A 462 -27.19 -17.08 1.11
C GLU A 462 -27.32 -15.90 0.15
N VAL A 463 -28.41 -15.85 -0.64
CA VAL A 463 -28.71 -14.72 -1.53
C VAL A 463 -28.95 -13.43 -0.73
N ASN A 464 -29.62 -13.50 0.42
CA ASN A 464 -29.79 -12.34 1.31
C ASN A 464 -28.43 -11.83 1.82
N VAL A 465 -27.52 -12.73 2.24
CA VAL A 465 -26.16 -12.36 2.67
C VAL A 465 -25.38 -11.72 1.52
N PHE A 466 -25.33 -12.36 0.34
CA PHE A 466 -24.67 -11.81 -0.85
C PHE A 466 -25.19 -10.41 -1.20
N MET A 467 -26.51 -10.23 -1.25
CA MET A 467 -27.11 -8.96 -1.64
C MET A 467 -26.91 -7.88 -0.57
N ASN A 468 -26.87 -8.23 0.71
CA ASN A 468 -26.50 -7.28 1.77
C ASN A 468 -25.02 -6.83 1.65
N ALA A 469 -24.14 -7.68 1.14
CA ALA A 469 -22.74 -7.34 0.88
C ALA A 469 -22.56 -6.42 -0.34
N TRP A 470 -23.23 -6.74 -1.45
CA TRP A 470 -22.88 -6.18 -2.78
C TRP A 470 -23.85 -5.15 -3.36
N ARG A 471 -25.12 -5.12 -2.92
CA ARG A 471 -26.17 -4.30 -3.55
C ARG A 471 -25.77 -2.83 -3.70
N ASP A 472 -25.19 -2.29 -2.64
CA ASP A 472 -24.76 -0.90 -2.55
C ASP A 472 -23.66 -0.57 -3.58
N VAL A 473 -22.74 -1.49 -3.83
CA VAL A 473 -21.59 -1.24 -4.71
C VAL A 473 -21.97 -1.45 -6.18
N PHE A 474 -22.74 -2.49 -6.46
CA PHE A 474 -23.21 -2.79 -7.82
C PHE A 474 -24.28 -1.79 -8.29
N PHE A 475 -25.24 -1.43 -7.42
CA PHE A 475 -26.46 -0.72 -7.80
C PHE A 475 -26.74 0.56 -6.98
N GLY A 476 -25.96 0.85 -5.95
CA GLY A 476 -26.06 2.11 -5.22
C GLY A 476 -25.64 3.30 -6.10
N LEU A 477 -26.02 4.49 -5.62
CA LEU A 477 -25.69 5.78 -6.20
C LEU A 477 -25.18 6.66 -5.07
N TYR A 478 -23.92 7.07 -5.13
CA TYR A 478 -23.27 7.90 -4.11
C TYR A 478 -22.81 9.23 -4.70
N SER A 479 -22.74 10.28 -3.88
CA SER A 479 -22.13 11.54 -4.31
C SER A 479 -20.64 11.35 -4.58
N ASN A 480 -20.04 12.24 -5.37
CA ASN A 480 -18.65 12.05 -5.78
C ASN A 480 -17.67 12.27 -4.62
N ASP A 481 -18.04 13.10 -3.65
CA ASP A 481 -17.27 13.33 -2.43
C ASP A 481 -17.41 12.19 -1.40
N ALA A 482 -18.33 11.25 -1.60
CA ALA A 482 -18.52 10.09 -0.74
C ALA A 482 -17.43 9.01 -0.91
N PHE A 483 -16.33 9.32 -1.60
CA PHE A 483 -15.21 8.40 -1.83
C PHE A 483 -14.72 7.76 -0.53
N PHE A 484 -14.60 8.53 0.56
CA PHE A 484 -14.19 8.03 1.88
C PHE A 484 -15.15 6.99 2.48
N LEU A 485 -16.40 6.91 2.01
CA LEU A 485 -17.41 5.99 2.53
C LEU A 485 -17.46 4.67 1.75
N GLN A 486 -17.09 4.67 0.47
CA GLN A 486 -17.13 3.48 -0.41
C GLN A 486 -15.93 3.48 -1.39
N PRO A 487 -14.66 3.30 -0.96
CA PRO A 487 -13.50 3.13 -1.85
C PRO A 487 -13.64 2.09 -2.98
N GLY A 488 -14.60 1.16 -2.98
CA GLY A 488 -14.92 0.29 -4.12
C GLY A 488 -15.96 0.86 -5.12
N TYR A 489 -16.67 1.93 -4.78
CA TYR A 489 -17.64 2.57 -5.68
C TYR A 489 -16.95 3.37 -6.79
N ARG A 490 -17.44 3.23 -8.03
CA ARG A 490 -16.92 3.92 -9.22
C ARG A 490 -18.07 4.34 -10.13
N ASN A 491 -17.97 5.54 -10.69
CA ASN A 491 -18.75 5.96 -11.86
C ASN A 491 -18.15 5.34 -13.14
N GLY A 492 -18.97 5.18 -14.18
CA GLY A 492 -18.60 4.56 -15.45
C GLY A 492 -19.61 3.51 -15.92
N ALA A 493 -19.18 2.71 -16.89
CA ALA A 493 -19.93 1.56 -17.39
C ALA A 493 -19.42 0.25 -16.76
N PHE A 494 -20.34 -0.67 -16.48
CA PHE A 494 -20.10 -1.97 -15.86
C PHE A 494 -20.92 -3.06 -16.57
N VAL A 495 -20.42 -4.29 -16.50
CA VAL A 495 -21.21 -5.50 -16.81
C VAL A 495 -21.19 -6.45 -15.63
N ILE A 496 -22.32 -7.09 -15.37
CA ILE A 496 -22.48 -8.07 -14.29
C ILE A 496 -23.08 -9.36 -14.86
N TYR A 497 -22.42 -10.49 -14.63
CA TYR A 497 -22.87 -11.81 -15.06
C TYR A 497 -22.31 -12.91 -14.15
N LEU A 498 -22.94 -14.08 -14.09
CA LEU A 498 -22.35 -15.24 -13.41
C LEU A 498 -21.35 -15.94 -14.34
N TRP A 499 -20.25 -16.42 -13.77
CA TRP A 499 -19.36 -17.35 -14.45
C TRP A 499 -20.09 -18.67 -14.78
N PRO A 500 -19.88 -19.24 -15.98
CA PRO A 500 -20.26 -20.62 -16.27
C PRO A 500 -19.53 -21.60 -15.35
N ASP A 501 -20.16 -22.74 -15.05
CA ASP A 501 -19.56 -23.80 -14.23
C ASP A 501 -18.18 -24.26 -14.77
N SER A 502 -18.03 -24.34 -16.09
CA SER A 502 -16.77 -24.72 -16.75
C SER A 502 -15.66 -23.70 -16.52
N HIS A 503 -15.95 -22.40 -16.66
CA HIS A 503 -15.01 -21.31 -16.41
C HIS A 503 -14.63 -21.22 -14.92
N THR A 504 -15.60 -21.49 -14.05
CA THR A 504 -15.36 -21.54 -12.59
C THR A 504 -14.49 -22.73 -12.20
N ALA A 505 -14.70 -23.89 -12.82
CA ALA A 505 -13.86 -25.09 -12.62
C ALA A 505 -12.46 -24.97 -13.24
N GLU A 506 -12.30 -24.16 -14.28
CA GLU A 506 -11.00 -23.81 -14.89
C GLU A 506 -10.20 -22.85 -14.01
N MET A 507 -10.82 -21.72 -13.60
CA MET A 507 -10.14 -20.64 -12.87
C MET A 507 -9.93 -20.96 -11.39
N LEU A 508 -10.88 -21.64 -10.77
CA LEU A 508 -10.89 -21.99 -9.35
C LEU A 508 -11.24 -23.48 -9.13
N PRO A 509 -10.38 -24.44 -9.54
CA PRO A 509 -10.63 -25.86 -9.30
C PRO A 509 -10.89 -26.17 -7.82
N LEU A 510 -11.96 -26.93 -7.56
CA LEU A 510 -12.43 -27.30 -6.22
C LEU A 510 -12.26 -28.81 -6.01
N PHE A 511 -11.54 -29.19 -4.95
CA PHE A 511 -11.25 -30.56 -4.55
C PHE A 511 -12.04 -30.91 -3.29
N LEU A 512 -12.68 -32.08 -3.26
CA LEU A 512 -13.57 -32.50 -2.18
C LEU A 512 -13.47 -34.03 -1.95
N ASP A 513 -13.15 -34.46 -0.73
CA ASP A 513 -13.21 -35.87 -0.32
C ASP A 513 -13.85 -36.01 1.07
N PRO A 514 -14.99 -36.73 1.23
CA PRO A 514 -15.75 -37.42 0.19
C PRO A 514 -16.48 -36.44 -0.74
N ARG A 515 -16.87 -36.90 -1.93
CA ARG A 515 -17.59 -36.08 -2.92
C ARG A 515 -19.04 -35.75 -2.46
N PRO A 516 -19.53 -34.51 -2.65
CA PRO A 516 -20.90 -34.12 -2.29
C PRO A 516 -21.96 -34.72 -3.24
N ARG A 517 -23.21 -34.68 -2.76
CA ARG A 517 -24.41 -34.96 -3.56
C ARG A 517 -24.67 -33.89 -4.62
N ASP A 518 -24.61 -32.64 -4.22
CA ASP A 518 -24.87 -31.48 -5.07
C ASP A 518 -23.83 -30.38 -4.77
N VAL A 519 -23.38 -29.69 -5.82
CA VAL A 519 -22.51 -28.50 -5.74
C VAL A 519 -23.21 -27.36 -6.45
N SER A 520 -23.31 -26.20 -5.80
CA SER A 520 -23.82 -24.96 -6.39
C SER A 520 -22.78 -23.86 -6.22
N ARG A 521 -22.17 -23.42 -7.33
CA ARG A 521 -21.17 -22.34 -7.34
C ARG A 521 -21.75 -21.12 -8.06
N ALA A 522 -21.64 -19.94 -7.45
CA ALA A 522 -22.12 -18.69 -8.01
C ALA A 522 -21.05 -17.59 -7.88
N ILE A 523 -20.08 -17.59 -8.79
CA ILE A 523 -19.09 -16.50 -8.91
C ILE A 523 -19.66 -15.44 -9.84
N VAL A 524 -19.90 -14.23 -9.32
CA VAL A 524 -20.39 -13.10 -10.10
C VAL A 524 -19.24 -12.26 -10.61
N GLN A 525 -19.11 -12.07 -11.91
CA GLN A 525 -18.16 -11.10 -12.45
C GLN A 525 -18.75 -9.69 -12.35
N TYR A 526 -18.05 -8.78 -11.68
CA TYR A 526 -18.31 -7.34 -11.72
C TYR A 526 -17.16 -6.65 -12.44
N GLN A 527 -17.36 -6.37 -13.73
CA GLN A 527 -16.30 -5.89 -14.63
C GLN A 527 -16.55 -4.44 -15.01
N GLN A 528 -15.58 -3.57 -14.74
CA GLN A 528 -15.55 -2.22 -15.30
C GLN A 528 -15.29 -2.31 -16.81
N VAL A 529 -16.12 -1.63 -17.59
CA VAL A 529 -16.05 -1.68 -19.06
C VAL A 529 -15.10 -0.60 -19.54
N ALA A 530 -14.02 -1.01 -20.21
CA ALA A 530 -13.15 -0.09 -20.91
C ALA A 530 -13.94 0.60 -22.04
N GLY A 531 -13.87 1.92 -22.11
CA GLY A 531 -14.60 2.67 -23.13
C GLY A 531 -13.90 3.96 -23.50
N ALA A 532 -14.08 4.37 -24.75
CA ALA A 532 -13.65 5.68 -25.22
C ALA A 532 -14.60 6.76 -24.69
N LEU A 533 -14.53 7.02 -23.38
CA LEU A 533 -14.89 8.33 -22.84
C LEU A 533 -13.92 9.34 -23.48
N SER A 534 -14.33 9.98 -24.58
CA SER A 534 -13.63 11.13 -25.17
C SER A 534 -13.87 12.38 -24.30
N GLU A 535 -13.45 12.24 -23.04
CA GLU A 535 -13.87 13.06 -21.92
C GLU A 535 -12.68 13.25 -20.97
N MET A 536 -11.60 13.88 -21.43
CA MET A 536 -10.61 14.39 -20.48
C MET A 536 -11.25 15.50 -19.64
N GLY A 537 -10.93 15.53 -18.35
CA GLY A 537 -11.23 16.65 -17.46
C GLY A 537 -10.17 17.73 -17.59
N SER A 538 -10.57 18.99 -17.36
CA SER A 538 -9.66 20.12 -17.24
C SER A 538 -9.37 20.36 -15.76
N VAL A 539 -8.10 20.33 -15.35
CA VAL A 539 -7.71 20.80 -14.01
C VAL A 539 -7.03 22.14 -14.19
N ARG A 540 -7.35 23.13 -13.35
CA ARG A 540 -6.61 24.39 -13.29
C ARG A 540 -6.62 24.96 -11.89
N GLY A 541 -5.81 25.98 -11.67
CA GLY A 541 -5.88 26.76 -10.44
C GLY A 541 -4.73 27.73 -10.37
N THR A 542 -4.52 28.25 -9.17
CA THR A 542 -3.44 29.17 -8.84
C THR A 542 -2.53 28.62 -7.76
N VAL A 543 -1.25 28.94 -7.84
CA VAL A 543 -0.26 28.70 -6.79
C VAL A 543 0.19 30.05 -6.25
N ASN A 544 -0.10 30.31 -4.99
CA ASN A 544 0.24 31.55 -4.30
C ASN A 544 1.40 31.32 -3.33
N LEU A 545 2.18 32.37 -3.08
CA LEU A 545 3.22 32.42 -2.07
C LEU A 545 2.74 33.27 -0.89
N GLU A 546 2.77 32.70 0.32
CA GLU A 546 2.36 33.37 1.55
C GLU A 546 3.45 33.24 2.63
N GLU A 547 3.63 34.28 3.44
CA GLU A 547 4.71 34.37 4.44
C GLU A 547 4.15 34.80 5.82
N TYR A 548 4.51 34.10 6.90
CA TYR A 548 4.15 34.53 8.26
C TYR A 548 4.97 35.75 8.68
N ASP A 549 4.34 36.90 8.92
CA ASP A 549 5.05 38.14 9.29
C ASP A 549 5.70 38.12 10.69
N GLY A 550 5.42 37.08 11.49
CA GLY A 550 5.97 36.85 12.83
C GLY A 550 5.17 37.49 13.97
N MET A 551 4.13 38.28 13.69
CA MET A 551 3.20 38.80 14.70
C MET A 551 1.72 38.50 14.40
N ASN A 552 1.39 38.19 13.15
CA ASN A 552 0.07 37.78 12.71
C ASN A 552 -0.05 36.24 12.70
N PRO A 553 -1.12 35.65 13.26
CA PRO A 553 -1.40 34.22 13.11
C PRO A 553 -1.82 33.82 11.68
N ASP A 554 -2.26 34.77 10.85
CA ASP A 554 -2.57 34.51 9.44
C ASP A 554 -1.34 34.85 8.56
N PRO A 555 -0.94 33.99 7.61
CA PRO A 555 0.15 34.30 6.70
C PRO A 555 -0.25 35.41 5.71
N VAL A 556 0.72 36.18 5.25
CA VAL A 556 0.54 37.35 4.40
C VAL A 556 0.83 36.99 2.95
N TRP A 557 -0.12 37.27 2.05
CA TRP A 557 0.06 37.08 0.62
C TRP A 557 1.22 37.94 0.07
N ILE A 558 2.23 37.26 -0.48
CA ILE A 558 3.41 37.89 -1.10
C ILE A 558 3.20 38.09 -2.60
N GLY A 559 2.64 37.09 -3.27
CA GLY A 559 2.44 37.13 -4.71
C GLY A 559 2.10 35.76 -5.31
N PRO A 560 1.94 35.69 -6.65
CA PRO A 560 1.87 34.41 -7.35
C PRO A 560 3.22 33.68 -7.27
N ALA A 561 3.20 32.35 -7.10
CA ALA A 561 4.40 31.52 -7.03
C ALA A 561 4.98 31.21 -8.42
N VAL A 562 5.32 32.26 -9.18
CA VAL A 562 5.81 32.17 -10.56
C VAL A 562 7.01 31.23 -10.66
N GLY A 563 6.96 30.29 -11.62
CA GLY A 563 8.02 29.31 -11.83
C GLY A 563 8.02 28.12 -10.86
N ALA A 564 7.06 28.03 -9.94
CA ALA A 564 6.79 26.78 -9.22
C ALA A 564 6.30 25.69 -10.18
N THR A 565 6.40 24.44 -9.75
CA THR A 565 6.01 23.26 -10.50
C THR A 565 4.87 22.57 -9.76
N VAL A 566 3.77 22.30 -10.47
CA VAL A 566 2.69 21.44 -9.99
C VAL A 566 2.88 20.06 -10.60
N THR A 567 2.87 19.02 -9.76
CA THR A 567 2.96 17.62 -10.19
C THR A 567 1.63 16.90 -9.96
N VAL A 568 1.37 15.89 -10.79
CA VAL A 568 0.18 15.04 -10.76
C VAL A 568 0.64 13.59 -10.71
N ILE A 569 0.29 12.87 -9.65
CA ILE A 569 0.72 11.50 -9.37
C ILE A 569 -0.52 10.59 -9.29
N GLN A 570 -0.41 9.37 -9.81
CA GLN A 570 -1.42 8.31 -9.67
C GLN A 570 -0.69 6.99 -9.47
N ASN A 571 -1.08 6.21 -8.45
CA ASN A 571 -0.43 4.94 -8.09
C ASN A 571 1.11 5.08 -7.97
N ASP A 572 1.55 6.17 -7.35
CA ASP A 572 2.96 6.58 -7.19
C ASP A 572 3.77 6.83 -8.49
N GLU A 573 3.12 6.79 -9.66
CA GLU A 573 3.70 7.20 -10.95
C GLU A 573 3.39 8.67 -11.28
N LEU A 574 4.36 9.40 -11.85
CA LEU A 574 4.19 10.77 -12.34
C LEU A 574 3.41 10.80 -13.65
N ILE A 575 2.17 11.30 -13.61
CA ILE A 575 1.26 11.38 -14.77
C ILE A 575 1.44 12.67 -15.56
N ALA A 576 1.62 13.80 -14.87
CA ALA A 576 1.77 15.10 -15.52
C ALA A 576 2.51 16.10 -14.62
N GLU A 577 3.12 17.10 -15.26
CA GLU A 577 3.81 18.22 -14.60
C GLU A 577 3.54 19.52 -15.36
N ALA A 578 3.37 20.63 -14.65
CA ALA A 578 3.19 21.97 -15.24
C ALA A 578 3.91 23.05 -14.43
N THR A 579 4.63 23.93 -15.12
CA THR A 579 5.21 25.14 -14.52
C THR A 579 4.17 26.25 -14.43
N VAL A 580 4.15 26.92 -13.27
CA VAL A 580 3.27 28.04 -12.91
C VAL A 580 3.66 29.33 -13.64
N ASP A 581 2.68 30.00 -14.25
CA ASP A 581 2.88 31.20 -15.08
C ASP A 581 3.05 32.51 -14.29
N ASP A 582 3.16 33.64 -15.01
CA ASP A 582 3.36 34.97 -14.42
C ASP A 582 2.15 35.54 -13.65
N GLN A 583 0.99 34.86 -13.72
CA GLN A 583 -0.22 35.14 -12.96
C GLN A 583 -0.42 34.14 -11.81
N GLY A 584 0.49 33.17 -11.64
CA GLY A 584 0.36 32.08 -10.69
C GLY A 584 -0.50 30.93 -11.18
N ALA A 585 -0.94 30.93 -12.45
CA ALA A 585 -1.86 29.93 -12.95
C ALA A 585 -1.13 28.69 -13.50
N TYR A 586 -1.82 27.55 -13.44
CA TYR A 586 -1.43 26.31 -14.10
C TYR A 586 -2.67 25.60 -14.67
N SER A 587 -2.48 24.65 -15.58
CA SER A 587 -3.58 23.81 -16.08
C SER A 587 -3.09 22.46 -16.62
N PHE A 588 -3.94 21.45 -16.46
CA PHE A 588 -3.79 20.12 -17.03
C PHE A 588 -5.04 19.70 -17.80
N THR A 589 -4.87 18.69 -18.64
CA THR A 589 -5.99 17.96 -19.25
C THR A 589 -5.72 16.48 -19.02
N LEU A 590 -6.52 15.87 -18.15
CA LEU A 590 -6.27 14.55 -17.56
C LEU A 590 -7.44 13.61 -17.85
N SER A 591 -7.20 12.30 -17.84
CA SER A 591 -8.28 11.31 -17.81
C SER A 591 -9.13 11.46 -16.54
N PRO A 592 -10.41 11.05 -16.55
CA PRO A 592 -11.20 10.96 -15.33
C PRO A 592 -10.56 9.95 -14.37
N GLY A 593 -10.29 10.35 -13.14
CA GLY A 593 -9.53 9.54 -12.20
C GLY A 593 -9.20 10.29 -10.91
N LEU A 594 -8.72 9.55 -9.91
CA LEU A 594 -8.23 10.12 -8.66
C LEU A 594 -6.71 10.31 -8.75
N TYR A 595 -6.24 11.49 -8.38
CA TYR A 595 -4.83 11.90 -8.46
C TYR A 595 -4.36 12.52 -7.15
N ARG A 596 -3.09 12.34 -6.80
CA ARG A 596 -2.41 13.17 -5.79
C ARG A 596 -1.76 14.36 -6.51
N MET A 597 -1.86 15.55 -5.94
CA MET A 597 -1.25 16.74 -6.54
C MET A 597 -0.47 17.55 -5.50
N SER A 598 0.69 18.07 -5.89
CA SER A 598 1.52 18.92 -5.04
C SER A 598 2.11 20.06 -5.86
N ALA A 599 2.40 21.18 -5.20
CA ALA A 599 3.10 22.33 -5.79
C ALA A 599 4.41 22.57 -5.05
N GLN A 600 5.51 22.75 -5.78
CA GLN A 600 6.84 22.98 -5.22
C GLN A 600 7.62 23.98 -6.08
N ARG A 601 8.33 24.94 -5.47
CA ARG A 601 9.19 25.88 -6.21
C ARG A 601 10.68 25.53 -6.14
N ASN A 602 11.12 24.97 -5.02
CA ASN A 602 12.46 24.40 -4.80
C ASN A 602 12.40 23.45 -3.59
N ALA A 603 13.55 22.96 -3.12
CA ALA A 603 13.62 21.97 -2.05
C ALA A 603 13.02 22.43 -0.70
N TRP A 604 12.90 23.75 -0.47
CA TRP A 604 12.47 24.37 0.80
C TRP A 604 11.09 25.03 0.69
N GLU A 605 10.67 25.40 -0.52
CA GLU A 605 9.38 26.02 -0.82
C GLU A 605 8.40 24.99 -1.37
N THR A 606 7.93 24.10 -0.49
CA THR A 606 6.86 23.12 -0.73
C THR A 606 5.51 23.68 -0.31
N GLY A 607 4.52 23.64 -1.20
CA GLY A 607 3.13 23.88 -0.83
C GLY A 607 2.42 22.64 -0.33
N ASP A 608 1.24 22.84 0.26
CA ASP A 608 0.36 21.78 0.72
C ASP A 608 0.24 20.64 -0.30
N GLN A 609 0.49 19.41 0.12
CA GLN A 609 0.09 18.25 -0.68
C GLN A 609 -1.44 18.14 -0.65
N ARG A 610 -2.09 18.23 -1.82
CA ARG A 610 -3.52 17.98 -1.99
C ARG A 610 -3.71 16.49 -2.26
N GLY A 611 -4.03 15.76 -1.20
CA GLY A 611 -3.95 14.29 -1.15
C GLY A 611 -4.73 13.56 -2.24
N ALA A 612 -6.02 13.84 -2.40
CA ALA A 612 -6.90 13.14 -3.32
C ALA A 612 -7.76 14.15 -4.13
N VAL A 613 -7.36 14.40 -5.37
CA VAL A 613 -8.04 15.26 -6.34
C VAL A 613 -8.75 14.37 -7.35
N GLN A 614 -10.09 14.37 -7.33
CA GLN A 614 -10.89 13.67 -8.32
C GLN A 614 -11.09 14.54 -9.56
N VAL A 615 -10.67 14.04 -10.71
CA VAL A 615 -10.90 14.65 -12.03
C VAL A 615 -12.11 14.00 -12.67
N PHE A 616 -13.03 14.81 -13.21
CA PHE A 616 -14.22 14.34 -13.90
C PHE A 616 -14.19 14.62 -15.41
N ALA A 617 -14.78 13.68 -16.13
CA ALA A 617 -15.09 13.74 -17.55
C ALA A 617 -15.71 15.08 -17.98
N ARG A 618 -15.04 15.81 -18.89
CA ARG A 618 -15.47 17.12 -19.46
C ARG A 618 -15.79 18.24 -18.46
N GLN A 619 -15.40 18.11 -17.19
CA GLN A 619 -15.58 19.16 -16.19
C GLN A 619 -14.30 19.96 -15.97
N GLU A 620 -14.44 21.11 -15.33
CA GLU A 620 -13.32 21.91 -14.83
C GLU A 620 -13.19 21.71 -13.32
N THR A 621 -12.06 21.14 -12.89
CA THR A 621 -11.69 20.99 -11.48
C THR A 621 -10.76 22.15 -11.12
N ILE A 622 -11.11 22.91 -10.07
CA ILE A 622 -10.27 24.01 -9.58
C ILE A 622 -9.53 23.55 -8.32
N VAL A 623 -8.20 23.62 -8.35
CA VAL A 623 -7.34 23.27 -7.22
C VAL A 623 -6.32 24.39 -7.01
N ASP A 624 -6.48 25.15 -5.93
CA ASP A 624 -5.55 26.20 -5.54
C ASP A 624 -4.55 25.69 -4.49
N PHE A 625 -3.29 26.12 -4.63
CA PHE A 625 -2.20 25.82 -3.73
C PHE A 625 -1.68 27.10 -3.07
N THR A 626 -1.27 26.96 -1.82
CA THR A 626 -0.43 27.93 -1.11
C THR A 626 0.91 27.27 -0.83
N ILE A 627 1.99 27.99 -1.12
CA ILE A 627 3.35 27.66 -0.70
C ILE A 627 3.71 28.60 0.45
N THR A 628 3.99 28.03 1.62
CA THR A 628 4.57 28.74 2.77
C THR A 628 6.08 28.50 2.80
N THR A 629 6.83 29.52 3.20
CA THR A 629 8.29 29.50 3.16
C THR A 629 8.87 29.36 4.57
N GLU A 630 8.98 28.11 5.04
CA GLU A 630 9.60 27.77 6.33
C GLU A 630 11.01 27.20 6.09
N ALA A 631 11.93 27.44 7.03
CA ALA A 631 13.31 26.98 7.03
C ALA A 631 13.69 26.49 8.42
N MET A 632 14.79 25.74 8.54
CA MET A 632 15.32 25.32 9.83
C MET A 632 16.51 26.21 10.24
N ALA A 633 16.47 26.71 11.48
CA ALA A 633 17.65 27.25 12.14
C ALA A 633 18.42 26.07 12.74
N ASP A 634 19.44 25.59 12.03
CA ASP A 634 20.27 24.46 12.44
C ASP A 634 21.37 24.89 13.40
N LYS A 635 21.34 24.30 14.60
CA LYS A 635 22.34 24.46 15.66
C LYS A 635 22.70 25.91 16.06
N PRO A 636 21.74 26.85 16.24
CA PRO A 636 21.93 27.96 17.16
C PRO A 636 22.56 27.56 18.50
N ASN A 637 23.76 28.09 18.77
CA ASN A 637 24.50 27.90 20.01
C ASN A 637 24.72 29.25 20.71
N LEU A 638 24.07 29.44 21.86
CA LEU A 638 24.10 30.67 22.67
C LEU A 638 25.06 30.52 23.87
N TYR A 639 26.16 31.26 23.83
CA TYR A 639 27.19 31.34 24.87
C TYR A 639 26.92 32.55 25.78
N LEU A 640 27.07 32.35 27.09
CA LEU A 640 26.75 33.35 28.13
C LEU A 640 27.95 33.59 29.04
N TYR A 641 28.40 34.84 29.17
CA TYR A 641 29.59 35.23 29.94
C TYR A 641 29.30 36.38 30.90
N PRO A 642 28.66 36.13 32.06
CA PRO A 642 28.40 37.15 33.08
C PRO A 642 29.68 37.54 33.84
N THR A 643 29.70 38.72 34.47
CA THR A 643 30.89 39.19 35.21
C THR A 643 31.10 38.51 36.58
N GLN A 644 30.07 37.81 37.07
CA GLN A 644 30.02 37.01 38.29
C GLN A 644 29.02 35.88 38.08
N THR A 645 29.07 34.80 38.87
CA THR A 645 28.08 33.72 38.77
C THR A 645 26.67 34.28 38.95
N THR A 646 25.79 34.05 37.98
CA THR A 646 24.49 34.72 37.85
C THR A 646 23.43 33.72 37.34
N GLU A 647 22.23 33.76 37.92
CA GLU A 647 21.05 33.08 37.36
C GLU A 647 20.57 33.88 36.14
N VAL A 648 20.39 33.19 35.02
CA VAL A 648 19.99 33.76 33.73
C VAL A 648 18.77 33.02 33.21
N SER A 649 17.74 33.76 32.84
CA SER A 649 16.56 33.27 32.13
C SER A 649 16.71 33.59 30.64
N VAL A 650 16.40 32.63 29.77
CA VAL A 650 16.44 32.79 28.31
C VAL A 650 15.17 32.21 27.69
N THR A 651 14.44 33.01 26.91
CA THR A 651 13.29 32.58 26.11
C THR A 651 13.44 33.05 24.66
N LEU A 652 13.01 32.22 23.72
CA LEU A 652 12.97 32.47 22.28
C LEU A 652 11.59 33.02 21.87
N GLY A 653 11.56 34.04 21.03
CA GLY A 653 10.37 34.48 20.30
C GLY A 653 10.41 33.96 18.86
N LEU A 654 9.59 32.96 18.54
CA LEU A 654 9.47 32.37 17.20
C LEU A 654 8.19 32.85 16.48
N CYS A 655 8.03 32.48 15.22
CA CYS A 655 6.78 32.71 14.50
C CYS A 655 5.61 31.87 15.07
N TRP A 656 4.36 32.15 14.67
CA TRP A 656 3.19 31.52 15.28
C TRP A 656 3.07 30.00 15.00
N THR A 657 3.53 29.53 13.83
CA THR A 657 3.60 28.10 13.48
C THR A 657 4.90 27.44 13.94
N CYS A 658 5.96 28.22 14.10
CA CYS A 658 7.31 27.77 14.37
C CYS A 658 7.51 27.23 15.80
N GLU A 659 8.11 26.04 15.95
CA GLU A 659 8.53 25.51 17.24
C GLU A 659 10.04 25.23 17.37
N VAL A 660 10.48 24.98 18.63
CA VAL A 660 11.83 24.50 18.95
C VAL A 660 11.85 22.99 18.76
N THR A 661 12.49 22.53 17.69
CA THR A 661 12.50 21.12 17.28
C THR A 661 13.51 20.29 18.09
N GLN A 662 14.65 20.87 18.46
CA GLN A 662 15.61 20.26 19.39
C GLN A 662 16.19 21.29 20.36
N SER A 663 16.59 20.85 21.56
CA SER A 663 17.28 21.72 22.54
C SER A 663 18.10 20.93 23.56
N ILE A 664 19.25 21.49 23.95
CA ILE A 664 20.10 20.99 25.04
C ILE A 664 20.63 22.20 25.83
N PRO A 665 20.28 22.37 27.13
CA PRO A 665 19.29 21.58 27.89
C PRO A 665 17.88 21.62 27.27
N GLU A 666 16.97 20.77 27.74
CA GLU A 666 15.57 20.78 27.31
C GLU A 666 14.95 22.18 27.52
N TYR A 667 14.38 22.76 26.45
CA TYR A 667 13.89 24.14 26.43
C TYR A 667 12.59 24.33 27.22
N GLY A 668 11.60 23.45 27.02
CA GLY A 668 10.30 23.49 27.71
C GLY A 668 9.49 24.76 27.48
N GLN A 669 9.74 25.80 28.28
CA GLN A 669 9.10 27.14 28.19
C GLN A 669 10.14 28.28 28.26
N GLY A 670 11.43 27.97 28.09
CA GLY A 670 12.55 28.84 28.38
C GLY A 670 13.53 28.20 29.36
N TRP A 671 14.82 28.43 29.14
CA TRP A 671 15.87 27.99 30.06
C TRP A 671 15.97 28.93 31.26
N GLN A 672 16.12 28.37 32.46
CA GLN A 672 16.54 29.10 33.67
C GLN A 672 17.76 28.40 34.24
N VAL A 673 18.93 29.04 34.11
CA VAL A 673 20.24 28.40 34.31
C VAL A 673 21.18 29.25 35.15
N THR A 674 22.11 28.63 35.87
CA THR A 674 23.18 29.31 36.60
C THR A 674 24.44 29.35 35.76
N VAL A 675 24.90 30.54 35.38
CA VAL A 675 26.07 30.73 34.50
C VAL A 675 27.26 31.29 35.28
N SER A 676 28.43 30.66 35.15
CA SER A 676 29.71 31.15 35.71
C SER A 676 30.44 32.13 34.76
N PRO A 677 31.39 32.95 35.24
CA PRO A 677 32.10 33.92 34.40
C PRO A 677 32.96 33.35 33.27
N ASP A 678 33.31 32.07 33.34
CA ASP A 678 34.00 31.31 32.30
C ASP A 678 33.05 30.57 31.32
N GLY A 679 31.75 30.88 31.39
CA GLY A 679 30.71 30.38 30.50
C GLY A 679 30.31 28.93 30.74
N LEU A 680 30.45 28.42 31.97
CA LEU A 680 29.91 27.12 32.34
C LEU A 680 28.49 27.30 32.88
N ILE A 681 27.54 26.59 32.25
CA ILE A 681 26.10 26.65 32.51
C ILE A 681 25.72 25.42 33.34
N ASP A 682 25.15 25.65 34.52
CA ASP A 682 24.78 24.65 35.54
C ASP A 682 25.88 23.63 35.89
N GLY A 683 27.14 24.01 35.67
CA GLY A 683 28.30 23.14 35.90
C GLY A 683 28.53 22.09 34.82
N GLN A 684 27.71 22.04 33.76
CA GLN A 684 27.70 20.97 32.76
C GLN A 684 27.87 21.47 31.32
N TYR A 685 27.12 22.49 30.91
CA TYR A 685 27.03 22.91 29.49
C TYR A 685 27.91 24.14 29.20
N ARG A 686 28.34 24.30 27.95
CA ARG A 686 29.21 25.42 27.50
C ARG A 686 28.46 26.50 26.72
N TYR A 687 27.26 26.16 26.25
CA TYR A 687 26.30 26.99 25.53
C TYR A 687 24.90 26.38 25.74
N LEU A 688 23.87 27.15 25.44
CA LEU A 688 22.51 26.64 25.21
C LEU A 688 22.38 26.33 23.71
N PHE A 689 22.06 25.10 23.36
CA PHE A 689 21.81 24.66 21.99
C PHE A 689 20.31 24.60 21.73
N TYR A 690 19.89 25.07 20.55
CA TYR A 690 18.58 24.76 19.99
C TYR A 690 18.64 24.55 18.47
N GLU A 691 17.60 23.91 17.96
CA GLU A 691 17.15 23.93 16.56
C GLU A 691 15.69 24.40 16.57
N ALA A 692 15.30 25.21 15.58
CA ALA A 692 13.94 25.77 15.53
C ALA A 692 13.51 26.05 14.10
N GLU A 693 12.22 25.88 13.84
CA GLU A 693 11.58 26.37 12.64
C GLU A 693 11.62 27.90 12.61
N ILE A 694 11.88 28.46 11.44
CA ILE A 694 11.95 29.91 11.20
C ILE A 694 11.30 30.26 9.86
N PRO A 695 10.82 31.49 9.66
CA PRO A 695 10.43 31.95 8.33
C PRO A 695 11.65 32.09 7.40
N HIS A 696 11.56 31.62 6.16
CA HIS A 696 12.62 31.75 5.15
C HIS A 696 12.63 33.18 4.56
N ARG A 697 13.28 34.13 5.27
CA ARG A 697 13.23 35.57 4.94
C ARG A 697 14.52 36.36 5.16
N PHE A 698 15.62 35.84 4.65
CA PHE A 698 16.96 36.43 4.84
C PHE A 698 17.55 37.04 3.54
N PRO A 699 18.30 38.16 3.63
CA PRO A 699 18.84 38.85 2.47
C PRO A 699 20.11 38.19 1.91
N LEU A 700 20.00 37.52 0.75
CA LEU A 700 21.13 36.88 0.03
C LEU A 700 21.94 37.85 -0.86
N ALA A 701 22.13 39.10 -0.40
CA ALA A 701 22.69 40.19 -1.22
C ALA A 701 24.23 40.29 -1.20
N GLU A 702 24.85 40.00 -0.05
CA GLU A 702 26.30 40.03 0.15
C GLU A 702 26.73 38.71 0.81
N GLY A 703 27.75 38.05 0.26
CA GLY A 703 28.21 36.75 0.71
C GLY A 703 29.54 36.33 0.06
N TRP A 704 29.98 35.12 0.37
CA TRP A 704 31.20 34.52 -0.16
C TRP A 704 30.89 33.26 -0.95
N ALA A 705 31.57 33.04 -2.07
CA ALA A 705 31.59 31.74 -2.74
C ALA A 705 32.86 31.01 -2.34
N VAL A 706 32.69 29.87 -1.65
CA VAL A 706 33.75 29.15 -0.94
C VAL A 706 33.89 27.76 -1.56
N PRO A 707 35.08 27.34 -2.04
CA PRO A 707 35.30 25.96 -2.46
C PRO A 707 35.13 25.01 -1.27
N ALA A 708 34.49 23.85 -1.48
CA ALA A 708 34.22 22.94 -0.37
C ALA A 708 35.51 22.41 0.32
N ALA A 709 36.62 22.33 -0.41
CA ALA A 709 37.93 21.98 0.14
C ALA A 709 38.50 23.03 1.13
N ASP A 710 38.07 24.29 1.02
CA ASP A 710 38.58 25.43 1.80
C ASP A 710 37.61 25.84 2.93
N VAL A 711 36.45 25.18 3.05
CA VAL A 711 35.31 25.65 3.87
C VAL A 711 35.63 25.74 5.37
N ALA A 712 36.40 24.79 5.90
CA ALA A 712 36.80 24.79 7.31
C ALA A 712 37.78 25.95 7.64
N GLU A 713 38.78 26.17 6.79
CA GLU A 713 39.73 27.30 6.94
C GLU A 713 39.01 28.64 6.76
N PHE A 714 38.06 28.73 5.82
CA PHE A 714 37.22 29.91 5.63
C PHE A 714 36.42 30.26 6.88
N PHE A 715 35.75 29.30 7.53
CA PHE A 715 34.97 29.56 8.74
C PHE A 715 35.86 29.93 9.93
N ASP A 716 36.99 29.25 10.14
CA ASP A 716 37.96 29.60 11.20
C ASP A 716 38.44 31.06 11.07
N GLN A 717 38.86 31.46 9.87
CA GLN A 717 39.31 32.83 9.61
C GLN A 717 38.18 33.85 9.74
N THR A 718 36.97 33.52 9.28
CA THR A 718 35.82 34.42 9.27
C THR A 718 35.30 34.67 10.68
N LEU A 719 35.06 33.61 11.47
CA LEU A 719 34.63 33.73 12.87
C LEU A 719 35.69 34.44 13.73
N THR A 720 36.97 34.12 13.53
CA THR A 720 38.08 34.85 14.18
C THR A 720 38.08 36.33 13.82
N ALA A 721 37.78 36.70 12.56
CA ALA A 721 37.67 38.09 12.14
C ALA A 721 36.42 38.80 12.71
N TYR A 722 35.31 38.09 12.91
CA TYR A 722 34.16 38.59 13.67
C TYR A 722 34.43 38.69 15.18
N GLY A 723 35.52 38.13 15.70
CA GLY A 723 35.93 38.23 17.11
C GLY A 723 35.35 37.16 18.02
N PHE A 724 34.95 36.01 17.47
CA PHE A 724 34.71 34.80 18.24
C PHE A 724 36.00 34.32 18.93
N THR A 725 35.86 33.63 20.06
CA THR A 725 36.98 33.04 20.78
C THR A 725 37.41 31.73 20.11
N PRO A 726 38.66 31.26 20.31
CA PRO A 726 39.11 29.99 19.73
C PRO A 726 38.26 28.76 20.12
N ALA A 727 37.53 28.82 21.25
CA ALA A 727 36.61 27.75 21.64
C ALA A 727 35.31 27.80 20.82
N GLU A 728 34.63 28.95 20.80
CA GLU A 728 33.39 29.15 20.02
C GLU A 728 33.59 28.92 18.51
N THR A 729 34.77 29.28 17.98
CA THR A 729 35.16 29.01 16.58
C THR A 729 35.36 27.52 16.34
N ALA A 730 36.06 26.80 17.24
CA ALA A 730 36.24 25.36 17.12
C ALA A 730 34.90 24.62 17.20
N ASP A 731 34.03 24.98 18.16
CA ASP A 731 32.70 24.41 18.33
C ASP A 731 31.83 24.57 17.04
N PHE A 732 32.00 25.66 16.28
CA PHE A 732 31.35 25.83 14.97
C PHE A 732 32.00 24.97 13.88
N VAL A 733 33.32 25.08 13.73
CA VAL A 733 34.07 24.51 12.60
C VAL A 733 34.10 22.98 12.67
N ASP A 734 34.32 22.41 13.86
CA ASP A 734 34.40 20.96 14.06
C ASP A 734 33.06 20.26 13.69
N TYR A 735 31.94 20.94 13.89
CA TYR A 735 30.63 20.46 13.44
C TYR A 735 30.40 20.75 11.95
N TRP A 736 30.35 22.03 11.56
CA TRP A 736 29.86 22.41 10.23
C TRP A 736 30.78 22.02 9.09
N SER A 737 32.09 21.81 9.31
CA SER A 737 33.00 21.36 8.26
C SER A 737 32.69 19.96 7.70
N VAL A 738 31.93 19.13 8.43
CA VAL A 738 31.57 17.77 8.01
C VAL A 738 30.06 17.49 7.92
N HIS A 739 29.21 18.42 8.36
CA HIS A 739 27.74 18.29 8.30
C HIS A 739 27.08 19.09 7.15
N LEU A 740 27.86 19.76 6.29
CA LEU A 740 27.33 20.44 5.11
C LEU A 740 26.95 19.46 3.97
N PRO A 741 25.88 19.74 3.20
CA PRO A 741 25.51 18.94 2.02
C PRO A 741 26.64 18.85 0.99
N LEU A 742 26.89 17.68 0.42
CA LEU A 742 27.99 17.45 -0.53
C LEU A 742 27.87 18.32 -1.79
N ALA A 743 28.69 19.36 -1.90
CA ALA A 743 28.78 20.26 -3.05
C ALA A 743 30.24 20.61 -3.40
N PRO A 744 30.55 21.03 -4.64
CA PRO A 744 31.89 21.52 -4.99
C PRO A 744 32.18 22.93 -4.47
N PHE A 745 31.14 23.76 -4.29
CA PHE A 745 31.21 25.10 -3.74
C PHE A 745 30.02 25.37 -2.80
N TYR A 746 30.16 26.36 -1.93
CA TYR A 746 29.07 26.90 -1.10
C TYR A 746 28.94 28.41 -1.31
N ALA A 747 27.70 28.90 -1.37
CA ALA A 747 27.39 30.32 -1.20
C ALA A 747 27.06 30.56 0.28
N VAL A 748 27.86 31.39 0.95
CA VAL A 748 27.75 31.66 2.40
C VAL A 748 27.37 33.12 2.64
N TYR A 749 26.28 33.36 3.36
CA TYR A 749 25.71 34.69 3.60
C TYR A 749 25.59 34.97 5.11
N PRO A 750 26.26 36.01 5.67
CA PRO A 750 26.22 36.29 7.10
C PRO A 750 25.01 37.16 7.48
N LEU A 751 24.23 36.68 8.42
CA LEU A 751 23.12 37.42 9.05
C LEU A 751 23.57 37.84 10.45
N SER A 752 23.79 39.15 10.67
CA SER A 752 24.27 39.68 11.96
C SER A 752 23.53 40.92 12.47
N ALA A 753 22.51 41.37 11.74
CA ALA A 753 21.72 42.53 12.13
C ALA A 753 20.46 42.09 12.88
N ALA A 754 20.22 42.69 14.04
CA ALA A 754 19.05 42.45 14.89
C ALA A 754 17.72 42.53 14.11
N GLN A 755 17.56 43.54 13.24
CA GLN A 755 16.35 43.68 12.41
C GLN A 755 16.15 42.59 11.33
N ILE A 756 17.09 41.65 11.18
CA ILE A 756 16.97 40.43 10.36
C ILE A 756 16.75 39.23 11.26
N LEU A 757 17.53 39.09 12.34
CA LEU A 757 17.53 37.90 13.19
C LEU A 757 16.37 37.85 14.19
N ASP A 758 15.94 38.99 14.73
CA ASP A 758 14.85 39.02 15.73
C ASP A 758 13.50 38.60 15.13
N PRO A 759 13.16 38.94 13.86
CA PRO A 759 12.01 38.34 13.16
C PRO A 759 12.14 36.86 12.79
N LEU A 760 13.31 36.23 12.96
CA LEU A 760 13.52 34.79 12.75
C LEU A 760 13.40 34.04 14.08
N ALA A 761 14.19 34.47 15.07
CA ALA A 761 14.11 34.03 16.45
C ALA A 761 14.58 35.17 17.37
N GLU A 762 13.69 35.83 18.12
CA GLU A 762 14.04 36.90 19.07
C GLU A 762 14.63 36.30 20.37
N LEU A 763 15.72 36.86 20.89
CA LEU A 763 16.33 36.42 22.16
C LEU A 763 15.95 37.33 23.32
N PHE A 764 15.15 36.83 24.26
CA PHE A 764 14.88 37.50 25.52
C PHE A 764 15.78 36.90 26.62
N ILE A 765 16.73 37.69 27.12
CA ILE A 765 17.70 37.28 28.15
C ILE A 765 17.55 38.18 29.39
N GLU A 766 17.30 37.58 30.56
CA GLU A 766 17.27 38.29 31.85
C GLU A 766 18.29 37.71 32.83
N PRO A 767 19.17 38.52 33.48
CA PRO A 767 19.34 39.96 33.27
C PRO A 767 19.88 40.26 31.87
N ALA A 768 19.47 41.40 31.30
CA ALA A 768 19.92 41.78 29.95
C ALA A 768 21.45 41.90 29.88
N PRO A 769 22.11 41.31 28.86
CA PRO A 769 23.54 41.42 28.69
C PRO A 769 23.95 42.86 28.32
N ASP A 770 25.11 43.29 28.80
CA ASP A 770 25.77 44.54 28.40
C ASP A 770 26.24 44.50 26.92
N SER A 771 26.35 43.30 26.34
CA SER A 771 26.72 43.08 24.94
C SER A 771 26.09 41.80 24.41
N LEU A 772 25.21 41.90 23.42
CA LEU A 772 24.66 40.76 22.66
C LEU A 772 25.22 40.79 21.24
N PHE A 773 25.80 39.68 20.80
CA PHE A 773 26.22 39.46 19.41
C PHE A 773 25.57 38.21 18.87
N ARG A 774 25.06 38.28 17.63
CA ARG A 774 24.43 37.17 16.94
C ARG A 774 24.97 37.13 15.51
N LEU A 775 25.40 35.96 15.03
CA LEU A 775 25.85 35.77 13.66
C LEU A 775 25.36 34.41 13.14
N TRP A 776 24.35 34.41 12.29
CA TRP A 776 23.97 33.20 11.56
C TRP A 776 24.60 33.20 10.18
N PHE A 777 24.77 32.01 9.58
CA PHE A 777 25.11 31.87 8.18
C PHE A 777 24.00 31.15 7.43
N VAL A 778 23.52 31.72 6.34
CA VAL A 778 22.79 30.95 5.32
C VAL A 778 23.84 30.30 4.42
N ILE A 779 23.73 29.00 4.19
CA ILE A 779 24.69 28.23 3.40
C ILE A 779 23.93 27.43 2.34
N SER A 780 24.12 27.79 1.07
CA SER A 780 23.52 27.10 -0.07
C SER A 780 24.58 26.34 -0.89
N PRO A 781 24.36 25.06 -1.24
CA PRO A 781 25.28 24.24 -2.00
C PRO A 781 25.25 24.61 -3.50
N GLU A 782 26.41 24.95 -4.05
CA GLU A 782 26.54 25.47 -5.41
C GLU A 782 27.35 24.51 -6.30
N THR A 783 26.82 24.16 -7.47
CA THR A 783 27.52 23.31 -8.45
C THR A 783 28.70 24.00 -9.14
N SER A 784 28.79 25.33 -9.05
CA SER A 784 29.89 26.13 -9.60
C SER A 784 30.10 27.44 -8.84
N ALA A 785 31.33 27.97 -8.82
CA ALA A 785 31.63 29.21 -8.12
C ALA A 785 30.94 30.43 -8.77
N ARG A 786 29.92 30.99 -8.11
CA ARG A 786 29.25 32.24 -8.47
C ARG A 786 29.98 33.45 -7.86
N PRO A 787 30.27 34.54 -8.60
CA PRO A 787 30.90 35.73 -8.02
C PRO A 787 29.91 36.49 -7.11
N LEU A 788 30.15 36.46 -5.79
CA LEU A 788 29.39 37.19 -4.78
C LEU A 788 30.16 38.42 -4.26
N LEU A 789 29.43 39.42 -3.75
CA LEU A 789 30.02 40.58 -3.11
C LEU A 789 30.32 40.25 -1.64
N ALA A 790 31.60 40.10 -1.31
CA ALA A 790 32.04 39.82 0.06
C ALA A 790 31.65 40.96 1.02
N PRO A 791 30.88 40.67 2.10
CA PRO A 791 30.41 41.68 3.05
C PRO A 791 31.54 42.19 3.95
N ALA A 792 31.32 43.37 4.54
CA ALA A 792 32.25 43.95 5.49
C ALA A 792 32.12 43.30 6.89
N ILE A 793 33.16 42.62 7.33
CA ILE A 793 33.24 42.04 8.68
C ILE A 793 33.39 43.16 9.72
N ALA A 794 32.45 43.22 10.68
CA ALA A 794 32.48 44.10 11.84
C ALA A 794 32.82 43.28 13.10
N PRO A 795 34.03 43.40 13.67
CA PRO A 795 34.42 42.61 14.84
C PRO A 795 33.60 42.96 16.08
N MET A 796 33.17 41.94 16.82
CA MET A 796 32.43 42.10 18.07
C MET A 796 33.28 42.74 19.18
N THR A 797 32.62 43.45 20.10
CA THR A 797 33.26 44.13 21.23
C THR A 797 32.61 43.69 22.54
N ARG A 798 33.26 42.78 23.26
CA ARG A 798 32.75 42.22 24.52
C ARG A 798 32.92 43.20 25.67
N GLN A 799 31.83 43.58 26.33
CA GLN A 799 31.82 44.42 27.53
C GLN A 799 30.82 43.85 28.54
N GLY A 800 31.14 43.94 29.84
CA GLY A 800 30.24 43.51 30.92
C GLY A 800 29.77 42.06 30.78
N PHE A 801 28.50 41.80 31.08
CA PHE A 801 27.86 40.52 30.74
C PHE A 801 27.71 40.44 29.21
N THR A 802 28.44 39.52 28.58
CA THR A 802 28.36 39.28 27.14
C THR A 802 27.56 38.01 26.84
N ALA A 803 26.65 38.08 25.87
CA ALA A 803 26.00 36.94 25.23
C ALA A 803 26.42 36.89 23.75
N VAL A 804 26.72 35.69 23.24
CA VAL A 804 27.15 35.47 21.85
C VAL A 804 26.39 34.29 21.27
N GLU A 805 25.79 34.43 20.11
CA GLU A 805 25.12 33.37 19.37
C GLU A 805 25.76 33.20 17.99
N TRP A 806 25.96 31.95 17.58
CA TRP A 806 26.06 31.60 16.17
C TRP A 806 25.00 30.56 15.80
N GLY A 807 24.63 30.48 14.53
CA GLY A 807 23.67 29.50 13.99
C GLY A 807 23.85 29.33 12.47
N VAL A 808 23.18 28.35 11.88
CA VAL A 808 23.19 28.11 10.42
C VAL A 808 21.76 27.95 9.92
N VAL A 809 21.54 28.30 8.66
CA VAL A 809 20.37 27.89 7.88
C VAL A 809 20.89 27.25 6.61
N LEU A 810 20.44 26.04 6.29
CA LEU A 810 20.72 25.40 5.00
C LEU A 810 19.65 25.83 3.98
N ASP A 811 20.11 26.24 2.80
CA ASP A 811 19.33 26.79 1.65
C ASP A 811 19.86 26.22 0.32
#